data_AF-A0A1I2BP87-F1
#
_entry.id   AF-A0A1I2BP87-F1
#
_cell.length_a   1.000
_cell.length_b   1.000
_cell.length_c   1.000
_cell.angle_alpha   90.00
_cell.angle_beta   90.00
_cell.angle_gamma   90.00
#
_symmetry.space_group_name_H-M   'P 1'
#
loop_
_entity.id
_entity.type
_entity.pdbx_description
1 polymer ?
#
loop_
_entity_poly.entity_id
_entity_poly.type
_entity_poly.pdbx_seq_one_letter_code
_entity_poly.pdbx_strand_id
1 'polypeptide(L)'
;MNTYFRNGKVKNYNLVSMVVILTMLFVTTFITLPKEAYAQTQTVTKTNHIDVNSDWVRWFNIKGTGIIVSDISAPEIDGNTKTYQVALSPNTTGNAVTLEINYKKNFLSGYSTISKTINLTNGATPTPYTYSHHGKTYKFNIRTEAAYEANVPNGNAFITIPAGENMVLEPTPNPPTDGKIHFDANSTGADAYPQSFSLRVVPNGTSFDAITTYSWSDDGSTAGLIFTRYVGTYYLVQLPTSGPSELHLNISHSGNSKDYVIHCKKPGSISPAGTGTYAYLPAPGQFVNEGITSGGWGDIYDSNGNPKAFKGNLVSTGVSHGYFGGYTVIDFGEDNLLTNDSDNPYGIDFIVYGNAFNGNSEPGCIQVSRDKNTWYDIAGSLHYESDTQLDRTATYTNPTPDDNANTTPGVLGTRVDVPFTSTIAGLTAGTVVTNGWHNHSFFPLIGNYFLPRNGNPSMDKDWEFDFVAASADKNTITYGGVYLGGITDNRQGKDTFGYFDSHSNPSGDDIGKPVNPYLLEHGGGDGIDLAWTVYSTGPNIGKPVSQEILNAGFRYVRVYNGVAKDLPPFGEISPELCGIFKADKTGGLQATTAAPTVTVAGNTVTLNPQSTNAVTVPAGEVNVTAVSNGNKVSVNSAIADNSANKTFNLASGQKQMVRIICKDSSKGQPYVRYMQLIAQ
;
A
#
# COMPACT_ATOMS: atom_id res chain seq x y z
N MET A 1 -51.23 -14.37 5.99
CA MET A 1 -52.48 -15.10 6.32
C MET A 1 -52.46 -16.43 5.57
N ASN A 2 -52.58 -17.56 6.29
CA ASN A 2 -52.88 -18.96 5.89
C ASN A 2 -52.26 -19.50 4.57
N THR A 3 -51.61 -20.67 4.51
CA THR A 3 -52.25 -22.00 4.68
C THR A 3 -51.17 -23.13 4.72
N TYR A 4 -51.27 -24.02 5.73
CA TYR A 4 -50.94 -25.46 5.85
C TYR A 4 -49.78 -26.15 5.09
N PHE A 5 -49.03 -27.02 5.82
CA PHE A 5 -49.15 -28.49 5.72
C PHE A 5 -48.60 -29.22 6.97
N ARG A 6 -49.37 -30.21 7.44
CA ARG A 6 -49.07 -31.22 8.48
C ARG A 6 -48.64 -32.53 7.82
N ASN A 7 -47.70 -33.26 8.43
CA ASN A 7 -47.65 -34.73 8.63
C ASN A 7 -46.34 -35.01 9.40
N GLY A 8 -46.25 -35.64 10.58
CA GLY A 8 -47.16 -36.54 11.27
C GLY A 8 -46.68 -37.98 11.17
N LYS A 9 -45.78 -38.43 12.06
CA LYS A 9 -45.92 -39.66 12.87
C LYS A 9 -44.71 -39.92 13.79
N VAL A 10 -45.02 -40.53 14.92
CA VAL A 10 -44.28 -40.68 16.18
C VAL A 10 -44.28 -42.16 16.59
N LYS A 11 -43.34 -42.52 17.49
CA LYS A 11 -43.31 -43.60 18.50
C LYS A 11 -42.51 -44.88 18.19
N ASN A 12 -41.46 -45.16 18.99
CA ASN A 12 -41.64 -45.92 20.24
C ASN A 12 -40.40 -45.92 21.17
N TYR A 13 -40.70 -46.09 22.45
CA TYR A 13 -39.88 -46.04 23.67
C TYR A 13 -39.02 -47.30 23.91
N ASN A 14 -37.95 -47.17 24.70
CA ASN A 14 -37.78 -47.96 25.93
C ASN A 14 -36.73 -47.37 26.88
N LEU A 15 -37.08 -47.37 28.17
CA LEU A 15 -36.40 -46.73 29.29
C LEU A 15 -36.61 -47.65 30.50
N VAL A 16 -35.54 -48.15 31.13
CA VAL A 16 -35.53 -48.83 32.46
C VAL A 16 -34.11 -48.63 33.04
N SER A 17 -33.89 -47.67 33.96
CA SER A 17 -33.87 -47.78 35.45
C SER A 17 -32.49 -48.22 36.01
N MET A 18 -31.94 -47.81 37.17
CA MET A 18 -32.29 -46.98 38.34
C MET A 18 -30.97 -46.76 39.17
N VAL A 19 -30.65 -45.55 39.68
CA VAL A 19 -30.70 -45.05 41.11
C VAL A 19 -29.44 -45.45 41.93
N VAL A 20 -28.68 -44.58 42.65
CA VAL A 20 -28.94 -44.01 44.01
C VAL A 20 -27.75 -43.11 44.51
N ILE A 21 -28.06 -41.86 44.91
CA ILE A 21 -27.57 -41.00 46.04
C ILE A 21 -26.09 -40.53 46.14
N LEU A 22 -25.86 -39.20 46.21
CA LEU A 22 -25.27 -38.51 47.40
C LEU A 22 -25.42 -36.96 47.38
N THR A 23 -26.16 -36.48 48.38
CA THR A 23 -26.15 -35.22 49.17
C THR A 23 -25.58 -33.87 48.65
N MET A 24 -26.39 -32.82 48.80
CA MET A 24 -26.05 -31.38 48.75
C MET A 24 -25.14 -30.93 49.91
N LEU A 25 -24.22 -29.99 49.66
CA LEU A 25 -23.99 -28.83 50.54
C LEU A 25 -23.23 -27.71 49.79
N PHE A 26 -23.68 -26.46 49.95
CA PHE A 26 -23.07 -25.22 49.46
C PHE A 26 -21.69 -24.97 50.07
N VAL A 27 -20.66 -24.72 49.25
CA VAL A 27 -19.52 -23.84 49.58
C VAL A 27 -19.02 -23.16 48.30
N THR A 28 -19.01 -21.84 48.29
CA THR A 28 -18.28 -20.97 47.36
C THR A 28 -16.78 -21.14 47.53
N THR A 29 -16.07 -21.61 46.51
CA THR A 29 -14.61 -21.40 46.43
C THR A 29 -14.08 -21.40 45.01
N PHE A 30 -13.31 -20.35 44.74
CA PHE A 30 -12.28 -20.25 43.72
C PHE A 30 -11.43 -21.52 43.65
N ILE A 31 -11.18 -22.03 42.44
CA ILE A 31 -10.09 -22.98 42.22
C ILE A 31 -8.81 -22.18 42.00
N THR A 32 -8.09 -22.00 43.09
CA THR A 32 -6.64 -21.77 43.12
C THR A 32 -6.00 -23.13 43.39
N LEU A 33 -5.06 -23.59 42.55
CA LEU A 33 -4.14 -24.67 42.91
C LEU A 33 -2.81 -24.05 43.34
N PRO A 34 -2.32 -24.29 44.57
CA PRO A 34 -1.01 -23.85 45.03
C PRO A 34 0.07 -24.95 45.02
N LYS A 35 1.33 -24.50 44.82
CA LYS A 35 2.62 -24.92 45.43
C LYS A 35 3.00 -26.43 45.44
N GLU A 36 4.24 -26.87 45.19
CA GLU A 36 5.56 -26.24 45.08
C GLU A 36 6.56 -27.27 44.52
N ALA A 37 7.65 -26.76 43.92
CA ALA A 37 9.00 -27.33 43.84
C ALA A 37 9.24 -28.71 43.19
N TYR A 38 9.89 -28.69 42.03
CA TYR A 38 11.11 -29.47 41.82
C TYR A 38 12.13 -28.67 41.03
N ALA A 39 13.22 -28.30 41.70
CA ALA A 39 14.48 -28.01 41.05
C ALA A 39 14.92 -29.26 40.27
N GLN A 40 15.12 -29.12 38.95
CA GLN A 40 16.07 -29.94 38.25
C GLN A 40 16.95 -29.05 37.37
N THR A 41 18.15 -28.82 37.89
CA THR A 41 19.34 -28.57 37.10
C THR A 41 19.53 -29.78 36.17
N GLN A 42 19.13 -29.68 34.91
CA GLN A 42 19.61 -30.61 33.89
C GLN A 42 20.86 -30.01 33.23
N THR A 43 22.01 -30.51 33.68
CA THR A 43 23.25 -30.43 32.91
C THR A 43 23.11 -31.39 31.74
N VAL A 44 22.70 -30.90 30.57
CA VAL A 44 22.76 -31.68 29.32
C VAL A 44 24.14 -31.46 28.71
N THR A 45 24.97 -32.48 28.90
CA THR A 45 26.30 -32.63 28.30
C THR A 45 26.16 -33.00 26.82
N LYS A 46 26.81 -32.21 25.96
CA LYS A 46 27.10 -32.44 24.52
C LYS A 46 25.93 -32.42 23.50
N THR A 47 25.97 -31.34 22.71
CA THR A 47 25.65 -31.24 21.27
C THR A 47 24.27 -31.70 20.82
N ASN A 48 23.28 -30.80 20.95
CA ASN A 48 22.11 -30.78 20.07
C ASN A 48 21.91 -29.34 19.58
N HIS A 49 22.15 -29.13 18.28
CA HIS A 49 21.72 -27.93 17.56
C HIS A 49 20.21 -27.80 17.71
N ILE A 50 19.75 -26.72 18.33
CA ILE A 50 18.36 -26.29 18.26
C ILE A 50 18.28 -25.42 17.01
N ASP A 51 17.59 -25.91 15.97
CA ASP A 51 17.38 -25.18 14.73
C ASP A 51 16.41 -24.00 14.95
N VAL A 52 16.84 -22.78 14.61
CA VAL A 52 16.05 -21.56 14.74
C VAL A 52 16.07 -20.77 13.42
N ASN A 53 14.90 -20.58 12.78
CA ASN A 53 14.79 -19.73 11.59
C ASN A 53 15.08 -18.27 11.96
N SER A 54 16.01 -17.64 11.25
CA SER A 54 16.58 -16.32 11.55
C SER A 54 15.75 -15.13 11.05
N ASP A 55 14.56 -15.35 10.48
CA ASP A 55 13.62 -14.29 10.04
C ASP A 55 12.83 -13.62 11.19
N TRP A 56 13.05 -14.04 12.44
CA TRP A 56 12.24 -13.60 13.58
C TRP A 56 12.97 -12.80 14.64
N VAL A 57 14.12 -12.20 14.30
CA VAL A 57 14.71 -11.17 15.17
C VAL A 57 13.84 -9.93 15.12
N ARG A 58 13.19 -9.60 16.24
CA ARG A 58 12.27 -8.45 16.32
C ARG A 58 12.97 -7.20 16.80
N TRP A 59 13.87 -7.34 17.76
CA TRP A 59 14.70 -6.25 18.25
C TRP A 59 15.93 -6.80 18.98
N PHE A 60 16.90 -5.91 19.20
CA PHE A 60 18.11 -6.18 19.96
C PHE A 60 18.15 -5.27 21.18
N ASN A 61 18.77 -5.73 22.26
CA ASN A 61 19.13 -4.86 23.38
C ASN A 61 20.64 -4.81 23.51
N ILE A 62 21.17 -3.64 23.84
CA ILE A 62 22.55 -3.46 24.24
C ILE A 62 22.53 -3.02 25.69
N LYS A 63 23.13 -3.84 26.56
CA LYS A 63 23.05 -3.66 28.02
C LYS A 63 24.43 -3.69 28.64
N GLY A 64 24.61 -2.92 29.69
CA GLY A 64 25.73 -3.03 30.61
C GLY A 64 25.86 -1.76 31.42
N THR A 65 26.57 -1.85 32.54
CA THR A 65 26.66 -0.77 33.52
C THR A 65 27.37 0.42 32.90
N GLY A 66 26.71 1.59 32.86
CA GLY A 66 27.29 2.81 32.28
C GLY A 66 27.40 2.83 30.75
N ILE A 67 26.73 1.91 30.04
CA ILE A 67 26.65 1.94 28.58
C ILE A 67 25.47 2.81 28.16
N ILE A 68 25.73 3.79 27.31
CA ILE A 68 24.72 4.65 26.68
C ILE A 68 24.88 4.50 25.18
N VAL A 69 23.86 3.98 24.51
CA VAL A 69 23.81 3.89 23.04
C VAL A 69 23.31 5.22 22.51
N SER A 70 24.13 5.91 21.70
CA SER A 70 23.78 7.20 21.11
C SER A 70 23.03 7.02 19.79
N ASP A 71 23.38 6.01 19.00
CA ASP A 71 22.72 5.72 17.72
C ASP A 71 22.87 4.26 17.28
N ILE A 72 21.92 3.76 16.50
CA ILE A 72 21.99 2.50 15.77
C ILE A 72 21.50 2.74 14.36
N SER A 73 22.37 2.54 13.37
CA SER A 73 21.98 2.71 11.97
C SER A 73 20.94 1.68 11.53
N ALA A 74 20.16 2.04 10.50
CA ALA A 74 19.53 1.03 9.67
C ALA A 74 20.61 0.04 9.15
N PRO A 75 20.29 -1.26 9.03
CA PRO A 75 21.27 -2.24 8.59
C PRO A 75 21.56 -2.13 7.10
N GLU A 76 22.82 -2.19 6.73
CA GLU A 76 23.22 -2.50 5.36
C GLU A 76 23.01 -4.00 5.10
N ILE A 77 22.39 -4.34 3.98
CA ILE A 77 22.03 -5.71 3.62
C ILE A 77 22.87 -6.16 2.43
N ASP A 78 23.65 -7.22 2.62
CA ASP A 78 24.42 -7.88 1.57
C ASP A 78 24.16 -9.39 1.61
N GLY A 79 23.32 -9.87 0.68
CA GLY A 79 22.85 -11.26 0.65
C GLY A 79 22.19 -11.67 1.96
N ASN A 80 22.76 -12.69 2.63
CA ASN A 80 22.30 -13.18 3.93
C ASN A 80 22.94 -12.45 5.14
N THR A 81 23.71 -11.38 4.88
CA THR A 81 24.39 -10.61 5.92
C THR A 81 23.67 -9.29 6.20
N LYS A 82 23.42 -8.99 7.48
CA LYS A 82 22.95 -7.68 7.95
C LYS A 82 24.02 -7.02 8.80
N THR A 83 24.41 -5.78 8.47
CA THR A 83 25.46 -5.04 9.16
C THR A 83 24.90 -3.78 9.81
N TYR A 84 25.06 -3.65 11.13
CA TYR A 84 24.61 -2.52 11.93
C TYR A 84 25.80 -1.68 12.40
N GLN A 85 25.68 -0.36 12.33
CA GLN A 85 26.62 0.58 12.94
C GLN A 85 26.03 1.03 14.27
N VAL A 86 26.77 0.85 15.36
CA VAL A 86 26.32 1.19 16.71
C VAL A 86 27.26 2.24 17.29
N ALA A 87 26.72 3.39 17.67
CA ALA A 87 27.45 4.45 18.34
C ALA A 87 27.18 4.41 19.85
N LEU A 88 28.25 4.53 20.64
CA LEU A 88 28.22 4.62 22.09
C LEU A 88 28.62 6.03 22.53
N SER A 89 28.00 6.52 23.60
CA SER A 89 28.30 7.83 24.21
C SER A 89 29.78 7.99 24.55
N PRO A 90 30.35 9.22 24.55
CA PRO A 90 31.79 9.48 24.57
C PRO A 90 32.43 9.09 25.90
N ASN A 91 31.63 8.92 26.95
CA ASN A 91 32.09 8.59 28.31
C ASN A 91 32.09 7.07 28.60
N THR A 92 31.88 6.23 27.58
CA THR A 92 31.85 4.77 27.75
C THR A 92 33.28 4.21 27.72
N THR A 93 33.89 3.92 28.88
CA THR A 93 35.23 3.27 28.95
C THR A 93 35.24 2.04 29.83
N GLY A 94 35.85 0.94 29.35
CA GLY A 94 36.27 -0.20 30.17
C GLY A 94 35.18 -1.17 30.65
N ASN A 95 33.93 -1.04 30.19
CA ASN A 95 32.82 -1.88 30.63
C ASN A 95 32.46 -2.98 29.62
N ALA A 96 32.08 -4.15 30.14
CA ALA A 96 31.59 -5.28 29.35
C ALA A 96 30.18 -4.97 28.80
N VAL A 97 30.02 -5.08 27.48
CA VAL A 97 28.75 -4.88 26.76
C VAL A 97 28.07 -6.23 26.57
N THR A 98 26.86 -6.39 27.06
CA THR A 98 26.02 -7.55 26.76
C THR A 98 25.06 -7.21 25.63
N LEU A 99 25.25 -7.85 24.48
CA LEU A 99 24.31 -7.82 23.37
C LEU A 99 23.28 -8.93 23.58
N GLU A 100 21.99 -8.57 23.59
CA GLU A 100 20.89 -9.52 23.62
C GLU A 100 20.11 -9.47 22.31
N ILE A 101 19.92 -10.63 21.70
CA ILE A 101 19.12 -10.80 20.49
C ILE A 101 17.80 -11.44 20.90
N ASN A 102 16.69 -10.73 20.69
CA ASN A 102 15.36 -11.23 21.00
C ASN A 102 14.68 -11.72 19.73
N TYR A 103 14.30 -13.00 19.73
CA TYR A 103 13.65 -13.65 18.61
C TYR A 103 12.41 -14.41 19.07
N LYS A 104 11.47 -14.63 18.16
CA LYS A 104 10.34 -15.54 18.38
C LYS A 104 10.63 -16.86 17.69
N LYS A 105 10.26 -17.99 18.31
CA LYS A 105 10.41 -19.32 17.73
C LYS A 105 9.24 -19.69 16.81
N ASN A 106 8.14 -18.92 16.86
CA ASN A 106 6.98 -18.88 15.95
C ASN A 106 5.97 -17.85 16.49
N PHE A 107 4.90 -17.59 15.72
CA PHE A 107 3.90 -16.55 16.02
C PHE A 107 3.17 -16.75 17.37
N LEU A 108 3.08 -18.00 17.85
CA LEU A 108 2.37 -18.39 19.06
C LEU A 108 3.27 -18.51 20.31
N SER A 109 4.59 -18.47 20.14
CA SER A 109 5.56 -18.55 21.24
C SER A 109 5.91 -17.19 21.85
N GLY A 110 6.24 -17.18 23.15
CA GLY A 110 6.89 -16.04 23.80
C GLY A 110 8.30 -15.78 23.23
N TYR A 111 8.83 -14.58 23.47
CA TYR A 111 10.17 -14.21 23.02
C TYR A 111 11.24 -15.05 23.72
N SER A 112 12.23 -15.50 22.96
CA SER A 112 13.45 -16.13 23.45
C SER A 112 14.62 -15.17 23.25
N THR A 113 15.53 -15.14 24.22
CA THR A 113 16.68 -14.21 24.23
C THR A 113 17.98 -15.00 24.20
N ILE A 114 18.89 -14.63 23.30
CA ILE A 114 20.28 -15.08 23.35
C ILE A 114 21.14 -13.87 23.70
N SER A 115 21.95 -13.99 24.76
CA SER A 115 22.80 -12.92 25.24
C SER A 115 24.27 -13.31 25.08
N LYS A 116 25.10 -12.37 24.62
CA LYS A 116 26.56 -12.53 24.61
C LYS A 116 27.24 -11.25 25.11
N THR A 117 28.12 -11.43 26.09
CA THR A 117 28.93 -10.35 26.65
C THR A 117 30.24 -10.21 25.87
N ILE A 118 30.58 -8.99 25.52
CA ILE A 118 31.74 -8.59 24.73
C ILE A 118 32.50 -7.54 25.54
N ASN A 119 33.80 -7.70 25.68
CA ASN A 119 34.65 -6.67 26.31
C ASN A 119 35.11 -5.70 25.23
N LEU A 120 34.77 -4.42 25.39
CA LEU A 120 35.29 -3.37 24.50
C LEU A 120 36.73 -3.07 24.89
N THR A 121 37.65 -3.24 23.94
CA THR A 121 39.02 -2.70 24.09
C THR A 121 39.00 -1.27 23.56
N ASN A 122 39.49 -0.32 24.37
CA ASN A 122 39.56 1.09 24.04
C ASN A 122 40.45 1.29 22.80
N GLY A 123 39.85 1.36 21.61
CA GLY A 123 40.56 1.56 20.35
C GLY A 123 39.65 2.15 19.29
N ALA A 124 40.16 3.12 18.53
CA ALA A 124 39.44 3.88 17.50
C ALA A 124 38.99 3.05 16.28
N THR A 125 39.39 1.78 16.18
CA THR A 125 39.02 0.88 15.08
C THR A 125 37.83 -0.02 15.44
N PRO A 126 36.88 -0.24 14.51
CA PRO A 126 35.70 -1.05 14.78
C PRO A 126 36.14 -2.46 15.18
N THR A 127 35.63 -2.97 16.30
CA THR A 127 35.72 -4.41 16.57
C THR A 127 34.40 -5.03 16.13
N PRO A 128 34.34 -5.65 14.93
CA PRO A 128 33.10 -6.20 14.41
C PRO A 128 32.71 -7.42 15.24
N TYR A 129 31.54 -7.36 15.88
CA TYR A 129 30.93 -8.54 16.45
C TYR A 129 30.07 -9.24 15.40
N THR A 130 30.36 -10.51 15.14
CA THR A 130 29.63 -11.30 14.14
C THR A 130 28.89 -12.43 14.82
N TYR A 131 27.60 -12.55 14.53
CA TYR A 131 26.73 -13.64 14.93
C TYR A 131 26.20 -14.34 13.68
N SER A 132 26.57 -15.62 13.48
CA SER A 132 26.11 -16.42 12.35
C SER A 132 25.22 -17.55 12.84
N HIS A 133 24.03 -17.69 12.23
CA HIS A 133 23.07 -18.72 12.58
C HIS A 133 22.17 -19.04 11.38
N HIS A 134 22.02 -20.34 11.04
CA HIS A 134 21.24 -20.83 9.89
C HIS A 134 21.52 -20.12 8.55
N GLY A 135 22.80 -19.97 8.19
CA GLY A 135 23.20 -19.41 6.90
C GLY A 135 22.99 -17.90 6.76
N LYS A 136 22.58 -17.20 7.84
CA LYS A 136 22.56 -15.73 7.93
C LYS A 136 23.58 -15.22 8.93
N THR A 137 24.10 -14.03 8.66
CA THR A 137 25.19 -13.42 9.42
C THR A 137 24.81 -12.01 9.84
N TYR A 138 24.91 -11.72 11.13
CA TYR A 138 24.63 -10.42 11.71
C TYR A 138 25.94 -9.80 12.19
N LYS A 139 26.34 -8.68 11.61
CA LYS A 139 27.56 -7.96 11.96
C LYS A 139 27.20 -6.67 12.69
N PHE A 140 27.88 -6.39 13.80
CA PHE A 140 27.72 -5.18 14.59
C PHE A 140 29.07 -4.48 14.68
N ASN A 141 29.15 -3.29 14.09
CA ASN A 141 30.32 -2.44 14.13
C ASN A 141 30.09 -1.38 15.21
N ILE A 142 30.72 -1.57 16.38
CA ILE A 142 30.50 -0.72 17.55
C ILE A 142 31.64 0.32 17.65
N ARG A 143 31.30 1.59 17.85
CA ARG A 143 32.24 2.74 17.96
C ARG A 143 31.80 3.78 19.01
N THR A 144 32.71 4.64 19.44
CA THR A 144 32.40 5.80 20.30
C THR A 144 31.94 7.01 19.47
N GLU A 145 31.15 7.89 20.06
CA GLU A 145 30.51 9.06 19.43
C GLU A 145 31.54 10.06 18.83
N ALA A 146 32.73 10.18 19.41
CA ALA A 146 33.83 10.96 18.83
C ALA A 146 34.32 10.45 17.46
N ALA A 147 34.07 9.18 17.12
CA ALA A 147 34.35 8.59 15.80
C ALA A 147 33.11 8.59 14.87
N TYR A 148 31.93 8.93 15.39
CA TYR A 148 30.66 8.99 14.65
C TYR A 148 30.46 10.35 13.98
N GLU A 149 30.77 11.45 14.68
CA GLU A 149 30.53 12.82 14.22
C GLU A 149 31.39 13.24 13.00
N ALA A 150 32.38 12.45 12.61
CA ALA A 150 33.22 12.75 11.45
C ALA A 150 32.59 12.40 10.08
N ASN A 151 31.40 11.76 10.01
CA ASN A 151 30.88 11.19 8.74
C ASN A 151 29.34 11.10 8.58
N VAL A 152 28.53 12.06 9.06
CA VAL A 152 27.06 12.02 8.84
C VAL A 152 26.59 13.05 7.78
N PRO A 153 25.90 12.64 6.69
CA PRO A 153 25.17 13.52 5.78
C PRO A 153 23.84 14.03 6.37
N ASN A 154 23.48 15.27 6.01
CA ASN A 154 22.31 16.05 6.47
C ASN A 154 20.97 15.27 6.54
N GLY A 155 20.22 15.42 7.66
CA GLY A 155 18.85 14.91 7.76
C GLY A 155 18.11 15.01 9.10
N ASN A 156 18.73 15.39 10.22
CA ASN A 156 18.04 15.46 11.53
C ASN A 156 17.87 16.92 12.00
N ALA A 157 16.66 17.28 12.46
CA ALA A 157 16.40 18.57 13.10
C ALA A 157 16.88 18.55 14.56
N PHE A 158 17.81 19.44 14.91
CA PHE A 158 18.31 19.66 16.26
C PHE A 158 17.76 20.98 16.81
N ILE A 159 17.34 21.02 18.08
CA ILE A 159 17.08 22.28 18.80
C ILE A 159 18.25 22.52 19.76
N THR A 160 18.99 23.61 19.53
CA THR A 160 20.05 24.10 20.42
C THR A 160 19.74 25.54 20.81
N ILE A 161 19.79 25.87 22.10
CA ILE A 161 19.60 27.24 22.60
C ILE A 161 21.01 27.88 22.76
N PRO A 162 21.29 29.11 22.25
CA PRO A 162 22.56 29.86 22.45
C PRO A 162 22.41 31.13 23.33
N ALA A 163 23.42 31.47 24.15
CA ALA A 163 23.29 32.43 25.26
C ALA A 163 23.49 33.91 24.84
N GLY A 164 22.64 34.82 25.36
CA GLY A 164 22.71 36.27 25.14
C GLY A 164 22.06 36.74 23.82
N GLU A 165 21.18 37.75 23.89
CA GLU A 165 20.31 38.35 22.84
C GLU A 165 20.93 38.50 21.42
N ASN A 166 20.25 38.44 20.27
CA ASN A 166 18.87 38.20 19.83
C ASN A 166 18.94 37.23 18.64
N MET A 167 18.02 36.27 18.52
CA MET A 167 17.86 35.48 17.28
C MET A 167 16.61 35.90 16.53
N VAL A 168 16.81 36.43 15.32
CA VAL A 168 15.82 36.46 14.24
C VAL A 168 15.87 35.08 13.57
N LEU A 169 14.75 34.37 13.59
CA LEU A 169 14.52 33.18 12.77
C LEU A 169 13.33 33.51 11.87
N GLU A 170 13.59 33.70 10.57
CA GLU A 170 12.58 34.04 9.57
C GLU A 170 11.66 32.82 9.31
N PRO A 171 10.34 32.95 9.54
CA PRO A 171 9.33 31.97 9.15
C PRO A 171 8.92 32.15 7.68
N THR A 172 8.16 31.21 7.12
CA THR A 172 7.38 31.45 5.90
C THR A 172 6.57 32.76 5.98
N PRO A 173 6.19 33.40 4.85
CA PRO A 173 6.25 34.86 4.63
C PRO A 173 5.32 35.79 5.43
N ASN A 174 4.62 35.34 6.48
CA ASN A 174 3.77 36.19 7.31
C ASN A 174 3.58 35.60 8.73
N PRO A 175 4.38 36.01 9.73
CA PRO A 175 4.15 35.64 11.12
C PRO A 175 2.94 36.40 11.71
N PRO A 176 2.06 35.75 12.50
CA PRO A 176 1.06 36.44 13.31
C PRO A 176 1.73 37.27 14.42
N THR A 177 1.12 38.41 14.76
CA THR A 177 1.63 39.39 15.73
C THR A 177 1.51 38.99 17.21
N ASP A 178 1.37 37.70 17.54
CA ASP A 178 1.02 37.24 18.90
C ASP A 178 2.21 36.80 19.78
N GLY A 179 3.44 36.80 19.23
CA GLY A 179 4.67 36.50 19.99
C GLY A 179 4.94 35.01 20.26
N LYS A 180 4.25 34.08 19.58
CA LYS A 180 4.50 32.64 19.69
C LYS A 180 5.45 32.11 18.61
N ILE A 181 6.19 31.04 18.92
CA ILE A 181 7.08 30.31 18.00
C ILE A 181 6.37 29.02 17.58
N HIS A 182 6.18 28.80 16.26
CA HIS A 182 5.51 27.63 15.70
C HIS A 182 6.55 26.61 15.19
N PHE A 183 6.41 25.33 15.52
CA PHE A 183 7.19 24.23 14.94
C PHE A 183 6.28 23.33 14.12
N ASP A 184 6.51 23.19 12.81
CA ASP A 184 5.79 22.24 11.95
C ASP A 184 6.67 21.01 11.72
N ALA A 185 6.32 19.88 12.33
CA ALA A 185 7.00 18.62 12.11
C ALA A 185 6.59 18.02 10.74
N ASN A 186 7.06 18.63 9.65
CA ASN A 186 6.94 18.03 8.32
C ASN A 186 8.00 16.95 8.16
N SER A 187 7.69 15.71 8.54
CA SER A 187 8.34 14.55 7.94
C SER A 187 7.70 14.30 6.58
N THR A 188 8.49 14.35 5.51
CA THR A 188 8.11 14.13 4.11
C THR A 188 7.79 12.66 3.80
N GLY A 189 6.99 12.01 4.65
CA GLY A 189 6.51 10.64 4.46
C GLY A 189 5.19 10.40 5.18
N ALA A 190 4.14 10.14 4.40
CA ALA A 190 2.91 9.41 4.72
C ALA A 190 2.57 9.19 6.22
N ASP A 191 1.63 9.97 6.75
CA ASP A 191 0.63 9.64 7.79
C ASP A 191 1.01 8.86 9.08
N ALA A 192 2.29 8.74 9.45
CA ALA A 192 2.71 8.16 10.73
C ALA A 192 3.12 9.25 11.73
N TYR A 193 2.14 9.98 12.30
CA TYR A 193 2.40 10.79 13.50
C TYR A 193 2.41 9.86 14.72
N PRO A 194 3.49 9.87 15.52
CA PRO A 194 3.56 8.94 16.63
C PRO A 194 2.56 9.35 17.72
N GLN A 195 1.76 8.39 18.20
CA GLN A 195 0.88 8.58 19.37
C GLN A 195 1.68 9.03 20.60
N SER A 196 2.98 8.72 20.63
CA SER A 196 3.95 9.19 21.63
C SER A 196 5.33 9.50 21.07
N PHE A 197 5.98 10.56 21.54
CA PHE A 197 7.34 10.94 21.14
C PHE A 197 8.19 11.33 22.35
N SER A 198 9.51 11.27 22.20
CA SER A 198 10.45 11.80 23.18
C SER A 198 10.75 13.27 22.89
N LEU A 199 10.50 14.14 23.86
CA LEU A 199 10.85 15.56 23.85
C LEU A 199 12.08 15.81 24.72
N ARG A 200 13.10 16.50 24.19
CA ARG A 200 14.28 16.93 24.96
C ARG A 200 14.27 18.45 25.13
N VAL A 201 14.34 18.93 26.36
CA VAL A 201 14.42 20.37 26.68
C VAL A 201 15.82 20.74 27.15
N VAL A 202 16.65 21.29 26.28
CA VAL A 202 18.05 21.62 26.63
C VAL A 202 18.17 23.10 26.97
N PRO A 203 18.54 23.48 28.20
CA PRO A 203 18.82 24.88 28.52
C PRO A 203 20.10 25.34 27.84
N ASN A 204 20.20 26.64 27.64
CA ASN A 204 21.52 27.27 27.53
C ASN A 204 22.23 27.21 28.89
N GLY A 205 23.19 26.30 29.03
CA GLY A 205 24.02 26.22 30.23
C GLY A 205 23.58 25.16 31.24
N THR A 206 24.07 25.30 32.48
CA THR A 206 24.21 24.19 33.42
C THR A 206 23.01 23.92 34.34
N SER A 207 21.91 24.68 34.26
CA SER A 207 20.73 24.40 35.11
C SER A 207 19.39 24.73 34.46
N PHE A 208 18.44 23.83 34.68
CA PHE A 208 17.02 23.88 34.35
C PHE A 208 16.24 23.69 35.65
N ASP A 209 15.25 24.54 35.96
CA ASP A 209 14.51 24.42 37.21
C ASP A 209 13.37 23.38 37.08
N ALA A 210 12.42 23.58 36.16
CA ALA A 210 11.41 22.57 35.77
C ALA A 210 10.53 23.06 34.59
N ILE A 211 9.85 22.13 33.91
CA ILE A 211 8.63 22.45 33.14
C ILE A 211 7.52 22.63 34.17
N THR A 212 6.93 23.82 34.24
CA THR A 212 6.00 24.19 35.31
C THR A 212 4.55 23.87 34.98
N THR A 213 4.15 24.02 33.73
CA THR A 213 2.83 23.55 33.25
C THR A 213 2.91 23.07 31.81
N TYR A 214 2.02 22.15 31.46
CA TYR A 214 1.82 21.62 30.11
C TYR A 214 0.32 21.38 29.89
N SER A 215 -0.18 21.64 28.68
CA SER A 215 -1.59 21.40 28.34
C SER A 215 -1.79 21.16 26.84
N TRP A 216 -2.91 20.53 26.49
CA TRP A 216 -3.36 20.32 25.11
C TRP A 216 -4.49 21.31 24.80
N SER A 217 -4.45 21.97 23.65
CA SER A 217 -4.91 23.37 23.51
C SER A 217 -6.41 23.67 23.42
N ASP A 218 -7.31 22.72 23.71
CA ASP A 218 -8.75 23.01 23.61
C ASP A 218 -9.39 23.57 24.90
N ASP A 219 -8.81 23.35 26.10
CA ASP A 219 -9.43 23.78 27.37
C ASP A 219 -8.43 23.99 28.54
N GLY A 220 -7.12 23.85 28.28
CA GLY A 220 -6.09 23.84 29.34
C GLY A 220 -6.03 22.53 30.14
N SER A 221 -6.72 21.48 29.69
CA SER A 221 -6.77 20.16 30.33
C SER A 221 -5.52 19.33 30.06
N THR A 222 -5.22 18.47 31.02
CA THR A 222 -4.22 17.40 30.92
C THR A 222 -4.87 16.02 30.69
N ALA A 223 -6.18 15.97 30.46
CA ALA A 223 -6.90 14.71 30.28
C ALA A 223 -6.44 13.97 29.02
N GLY A 224 -5.96 12.73 29.19
CA GLY A 224 -5.47 11.88 28.08
C GLY A 224 -4.06 12.21 27.56
N LEU A 225 -3.45 13.31 28.02
CA LEU A 225 -2.06 13.68 27.74
C LEU A 225 -1.15 12.99 28.77
N ILE A 226 -0.18 12.19 28.32
CA ILE A 226 0.88 11.69 29.19
C ILE A 226 2.13 12.52 28.93
N PHE A 227 2.63 13.20 29.97
CA PHE A 227 3.84 13.99 29.87
C PHE A 227 4.77 13.64 31.03
N THR A 228 5.70 12.70 30.80
CA THR A 228 6.50 12.09 31.87
C THR A 228 7.99 12.26 31.63
N ARG A 229 8.68 12.90 32.57
CA ARG A 229 10.15 12.97 32.56
C ARG A 229 10.72 11.58 32.84
N TYR A 230 11.56 11.06 31.96
CA TYR A 230 12.13 9.72 32.15
C TYR A 230 13.64 9.73 32.44
N VAL A 231 14.44 10.59 31.78
CA VAL A 231 15.88 10.73 32.08
C VAL A 231 16.35 12.16 31.77
N GLY A 232 17.09 12.80 32.68
CA GLY A 232 17.76 14.08 32.40
C GLY A 232 16.79 15.15 31.93
N THR A 233 16.98 15.71 30.74
CA THR A 233 16.08 16.69 30.13
C THR A 233 15.05 16.09 29.16
N TYR A 234 14.89 14.77 29.16
CA TYR A 234 14.00 14.05 28.27
C TYR A 234 12.65 13.70 28.92
N TYR A 235 11.60 13.91 28.15
CA TYR A 235 10.20 13.71 28.47
C TYR A 235 9.58 12.77 27.43
N LEU A 236 8.78 11.81 27.89
CA LEU A 236 7.87 11.04 27.05
C LEU A 236 6.57 11.84 26.97
N VAL A 237 6.15 12.16 25.75
CA VAL A 237 4.91 12.86 25.46
C VAL A 237 3.99 11.91 24.71
N GLN A 238 2.81 11.61 25.24
CA GLN A 238 1.75 10.86 24.55
C GLN A 238 0.54 11.76 24.38
N LEU A 239 0.12 11.96 23.14
CA LEU A 239 -0.95 12.90 22.79
C LEU A 239 -2.34 12.26 23.00
N PRO A 240 -3.36 13.04 23.38
CA PRO A 240 -4.75 12.61 23.36
C PRO A 240 -5.21 12.18 21.96
N THR A 241 -6.22 11.31 21.88
CA THR A 241 -6.81 10.84 20.62
C THR A 241 -7.89 11.77 20.04
N SER A 242 -8.22 12.88 20.72
CA SER A 242 -9.20 13.91 20.31
C SER A 242 -8.74 15.32 20.72
N GLY A 243 -9.05 16.35 19.92
CA GLY A 243 -8.69 17.76 20.16
C GLY A 243 -7.93 18.41 18.97
N PRO A 244 -7.35 19.61 19.14
CA PRO A 244 -6.62 20.37 18.11
C PRO A 244 -5.20 19.80 17.94
N SER A 245 -4.27 20.46 17.23
CA SER A 245 -2.93 19.95 16.87
C SER A 245 -1.77 20.68 17.58
N GLU A 246 -1.93 21.06 18.85
CA GLU A 246 -0.96 21.92 19.54
C GLU A 246 -0.70 21.50 21.00
N LEU A 247 0.58 21.30 21.34
CA LEU A 247 1.07 21.12 22.70
C LEU A 247 1.60 22.46 23.23
N HIS A 248 1.03 22.92 24.34
CA HIS A 248 1.43 24.17 25.00
C HIS A 248 2.31 23.84 26.21
N LEU A 249 3.47 24.47 26.30
CA LEU A 249 4.45 24.30 27.37
C LEU A 249 4.79 25.65 27.99
N ASN A 250 4.61 25.79 29.30
CA ASN A 250 5.19 26.90 30.06
C ASN A 250 6.49 26.43 30.71
N ILE A 251 7.59 27.08 30.34
CA ILE A 251 8.91 26.73 30.82
C ILE A 251 9.44 27.90 31.65
N SER A 252 9.87 27.62 32.88
CA SER A 252 10.42 28.63 33.78
C SER A 252 11.88 28.37 34.15
N HIS A 253 12.63 29.45 34.31
CA HIS A 253 13.98 29.42 34.84
C HIS A 253 14.28 30.70 35.64
N SER A 254 14.79 30.55 36.86
CA SER A 254 15.20 31.65 37.74
C SER A 254 14.14 32.76 37.89
N GLY A 255 12.86 32.37 37.98
CA GLY A 255 11.74 33.29 38.18
C GLY A 255 11.14 33.92 36.91
N ASN A 256 11.66 33.61 35.72
CA ASN A 256 11.10 34.03 34.44
C ASN A 256 10.41 32.87 33.73
N SER A 257 9.22 33.09 33.16
CA SER A 257 8.47 32.08 32.39
C SER A 257 8.33 32.50 30.92
N LYS A 258 8.36 31.52 30.01
CA LYS A 258 8.00 31.69 28.61
C LYS A 258 7.08 30.56 28.15
N ASP A 259 6.13 30.90 27.29
CA ASP A 259 5.23 29.95 26.63
C ASP A 259 5.81 29.49 25.31
N TYR A 260 5.70 28.18 25.07
CA TYR A 260 6.09 27.51 23.83
C TYR A 260 4.89 26.74 23.29
N VAL A 261 4.65 26.83 21.99
CA VAL A 261 3.63 26.04 21.30
C VAL A 261 4.34 25.14 20.31
N ILE A 262 4.13 23.83 20.46
CA ILE A 262 4.59 22.83 19.51
C ILE A 262 3.38 22.41 18.70
N HIS A 263 3.42 22.62 17.38
CA HIS A 263 2.37 22.11 16.50
C HIS A 263 2.70 20.66 16.16
N CYS A 264 1.83 19.75 16.58
CA CYS A 264 1.90 18.35 16.21
C CYS A 264 0.53 17.94 15.67
N LYS A 265 0.49 17.53 14.40
CA LYS A 265 -0.75 17.01 13.81
C LYS A 265 -1.22 15.82 14.63
N LYS A 266 -2.54 15.69 14.78
CA LYS A 266 -3.15 14.59 15.52
C LYS A 266 -2.49 13.24 15.13
N PRO A 267 -2.26 12.31 16.09
CA PRO A 267 -2.15 10.90 15.72
C PRO A 267 -3.34 10.62 14.83
N GLY A 268 -3.10 10.20 13.59
CA GLY A 268 -4.17 10.07 12.60
C GLY A 268 -5.33 9.35 13.26
N SER A 269 -6.46 10.05 13.44
CA SER A 269 -7.70 9.36 13.75
C SER A 269 -7.78 8.28 12.67
N ILE A 270 -7.76 7.01 13.07
CA ILE A 270 -8.11 5.91 12.17
C ILE A 270 -9.41 6.39 11.53
N SER A 271 -9.40 6.76 10.25
CA SER A 271 -10.62 7.20 9.58
C SER A 271 -11.40 5.91 9.36
N PRO A 272 -12.40 5.57 10.20
CA PRO A 272 -12.83 4.19 10.33
C PRO A 272 -13.58 3.73 9.07
N ALA A 273 -14.44 4.62 8.54
CA ALA A 273 -15.17 4.41 7.31
C ALA A 273 -14.49 5.12 6.14
N GLY A 274 -14.23 4.39 5.05
CA GLY A 274 -13.74 5.00 3.82
C GLY A 274 -14.82 5.83 3.17
N THR A 275 -14.46 6.97 2.57
CA THR A 275 -15.40 7.90 1.95
C THR A 275 -16.06 7.35 0.68
N GLY A 276 -15.58 6.21 0.16
CA GLY A 276 -15.95 5.72 -1.16
C GLY A 276 -15.12 6.45 -2.19
N THR A 277 -15.73 7.27 -3.03
CA THR A 277 -15.00 8.05 -4.04
C THR A 277 -14.10 9.09 -3.36
N TYR A 278 -12.79 9.02 -3.64
CA TYR A 278 -11.76 9.86 -3.00
C TYR A 278 -11.16 10.88 -3.97
N ALA A 279 -10.89 10.45 -5.21
CA ALA A 279 -10.35 11.32 -6.25
C ALA A 279 -10.90 10.95 -7.62
N TYR A 280 -10.95 11.93 -8.52
CA TYR A 280 -11.25 11.79 -9.92
C TYR A 280 -10.68 12.96 -10.71
N LEU A 281 -9.90 12.64 -11.74
CA LEU A 281 -9.50 13.59 -12.76
C LEU A 281 -9.42 12.83 -14.09
N PRO A 282 -10.32 13.08 -15.05
CA PRO A 282 -10.23 12.48 -16.36
C PRO A 282 -9.04 13.09 -17.12
N ALA A 283 -8.43 12.32 -18.01
CA ALA A 283 -7.58 12.86 -19.07
C ALA A 283 -8.49 13.35 -20.22
N PRO A 284 -7.96 14.02 -21.25
CA PRO A 284 -8.80 14.57 -22.29
C PRO A 284 -9.66 13.51 -23.00
N GLY A 285 -10.91 13.82 -23.34
CA GLY A 285 -11.81 12.82 -23.93
C GLY A 285 -13.22 13.32 -24.19
N GLN A 286 -14.00 12.50 -24.87
CA GLN A 286 -15.31 12.86 -25.44
C GLN A 286 -16.41 13.13 -24.40
N PHE A 287 -16.26 12.63 -23.18
CA PHE A 287 -17.21 12.88 -22.10
C PHE A 287 -16.71 13.96 -21.12
N VAL A 288 -15.50 14.47 -21.29
CA VAL A 288 -14.92 15.47 -20.38
C VAL A 288 -15.69 16.78 -20.50
N ASN A 289 -16.04 17.39 -19.37
CA ASN A 289 -16.95 18.55 -19.26
C ASN A 289 -18.41 18.28 -19.68
N GLU A 290 -18.77 17.07 -20.12
CA GLU A 290 -20.14 16.74 -20.48
C GLU A 290 -20.97 16.26 -19.28
N GLY A 291 -22.22 16.72 -19.22
CA GLY A 291 -23.17 16.30 -18.19
C GLY A 291 -22.80 16.76 -16.78
N ILE A 292 -21.86 17.69 -16.65
CA ILE A 292 -21.51 18.35 -15.39
C ILE A 292 -22.77 19.01 -14.81
N THR A 293 -22.96 18.88 -13.50
CA THR A 293 -24.17 19.30 -12.73
C THR A 293 -25.43 18.45 -12.95
N SER A 294 -25.42 17.55 -13.94
CA SER A 294 -26.52 16.61 -14.20
C SER A 294 -26.15 15.15 -13.87
N GLY A 295 -24.89 14.90 -13.49
CA GLY A 295 -24.37 13.58 -13.15
C GLY A 295 -24.03 12.69 -14.34
N GLY A 296 -23.65 13.27 -15.46
CA GLY A 296 -23.20 12.55 -16.66
C GLY A 296 -21.85 11.84 -16.52
N TRP A 297 -21.36 11.25 -17.61
CA TRP A 297 -20.11 10.48 -17.66
C TRP A 297 -18.85 11.31 -17.39
N GLY A 298 -18.88 12.62 -17.64
CA GLY A 298 -17.80 13.54 -17.28
C GLY A 298 -17.81 13.97 -15.83
N ASP A 299 -18.79 13.53 -15.03
CA ASP A 299 -19.07 14.08 -13.71
C ASP A 299 -18.96 13.05 -12.58
N ILE A 300 -18.11 13.34 -11.59
CA ILE A 300 -17.92 12.48 -10.41
C ILE A 300 -19.07 12.58 -9.40
N TYR A 301 -19.94 13.58 -9.55
CA TYR A 301 -21.11 13.74 -8.70
C TYR A 301 -22.36 13.23 -9.41
N ASP A 302 -23.33 12.73 -8.66
CA ASP A 302 -24.66 12.39 -9.16
C ASP A 302 -25.50 13.66 -9.41
N SER A 303 -26.74 13.48 -9.91
CA SER A 303 -27.66 14.59 -10.19
C SER A 303 -28.13 15.35 -8.94
N ASN A 304 -27.90 14.82 -7.74
CA ASN A 304 -28.16 15.49 -6.47
C ASN A 304 -26.91 16.22 -5.94
N GLY A 305 -25.79 16.14 -6.66
CA GLY A 305 -24.53 16.75 -6.29
C GLY A 305 -23.70 15.97 -5.27
N ASN A 306 -24.07 14.72 -4.95
CA ASN A 306 -23.27 13.85 -4.08
C ASN A 306 -22.19 13.13 -4.89
N PRO A 307 -21.01 12.83 -4.34
CA PRO A 307 -20.05 11.96 -5.01
C PRO A 307 -20.71 10.62 -5.36
N LYS A 308 -20.51 10.14 -6.60
CA LYS A 308 -21.06 8.88 -7.07
C LYS A 308 -20.59 7.74 -6.17
N ALA A 309 -21.54 6.97 -5.65
CA ALA A 309 -21.26 5.88 -4.71
C ALA A 309 -20.87 4.61 -5.48
N PHE A 310 -19.60 4.48 -5.86
CA PHE A 310 -19.09 3.28 -6.53
C PHE A 310 -18.80 2.12 -5.58
N LYS A 311 -18.40 2.42 -4.33
CA LYS A 311 -18.02 1.39 -3.36
C LYS A 311 -19.26 0.62 -2.88
N GLY A 312 -19.29 -0.69 -3.16
CA GLY A 312 -20.38 -1.58 -2.77
C GLY A 312 -21.69 -1.31 -3.50
N ASN A 313 -21.65 -0.57 -4.61
CA ASN A 313 -22.83 -0.21 -5.38
C ASN A 313 -22.50 -0.08 -6.87
N LEU A 314 -23.48 -0.35 -7.72
CA LEU A 314 -23.38 -0.22 -9.17
C LEU A 314 -24.25 0.96 -9.61
N VAL A 315 -23.62 2.02 -10.10
CA VAL A 315 -24.34 3.21 -10.57
C VAL A 315 -24.72 3.06 -12.04
N SER A 316 -25.85 3.66 -12.44
CA SER A 316 -26.33 3.61 -13.82
C SER A 316 -25.50 4.48 -14.77
N THR A 317 -24.96 5.59 -14.26
CA THR A 317 -24.11 6.51 -15.02
C THR A 317 -22.80 6.64 -14.27
N GLY A 318 -21.77 5.99 -14.78
CA GLY A 318 -20.43 5.96 -14.20
C GLY A 318 -19.64 7.24 -14.45
N VAL A 319 -18.32 7.11 -14.48
CA VAL A 319 -17.41 8.14 -14.98
C VAL A 319 -16.50 7.58 -16.06
N SER A 320 -16.23 8.37 -17.10
CA SER A 320 -15.22 8.09 -18.12
C SER A 320 -13.86 8.64 -17.67
N HIS A 321 -12.78 7.94 -18.02
CA HIS A 321 -11.41 8.36 -17.71
C HIS A 321 -10.74 9.17 -18.83
N GLY A 322 -11.35 9.27 -20.01
CA GLY A 322 -10.76 9.90 -21.18
C GLY A 322 -9.52 9.15 -21.65
N TYR A 323 -8.51 9.86 -22.18
CA TYR A 323 -7.27 9.29 -22.71
C TYR A 323 -6.33 8.72 -21.62
N PHE A 324 -5.10 8.34 -22.01
CA PHE A 324 -4.10 7.75 -21.12
C PHE A 324 -3.91 8.53 -19.80
N GLY A 325 -4.06 7.80 -18.70
CA GLY A 325 -3.70 8.22 -17.34
C GLY A 325 -4.82 8.84 -16.50
N GLY A 326 -5.94 9.24 -17.11
CA GLY A 326 -7.12 9.71 -16.35
C GLY A 326 -7.63 8.64 -15.40
N TYR A 327 -8.13 9.04 -14.22
CA TYR A 327 -8.30 8.10 -13.11
C TYR A 327 -9.45 8.42 -12.15
N THR A 328 -9.84 7.41 -11.39
CA THR A 328 -10.62 7.50 -10.14
C THR A 328 -9.88 6.78 -9.02
N VAL A 329 -9.89 7.32 -7.80
CA VAL A 329 -9.42 6.64 -6.58
C VAL A 329 -10.58 6.36 -5.65
N ILE A 330 -10.68 5.12 -5.17
CA ILE A 330 -11.68 4.67 -4.20
C ILE A 330 -11.00 4.35 -2.88
N ASP A 331 -11.52 4.92 -1.78
CA ASP A 331 -11.14 4.64 -0.40
C ASP A 331 -12.11 3.65 0.26
N PHE A 332 -11.60 2.46 0.56
CA PHE A 332 -12.35 1.43 1.29
C PHE A 332 -12.46 1.74 2.79
N GLY A 333 -11.51 2.49 3.35
CA GLY A 333 -11.38 2.76 4.79
C GLY A 333 -10.57 1.71 5.52
N GLU A 334 -10.15 2.03 6.73
CA GLU A 334 -9.32 1.15 7.55
C GLU A 334 -10.07 -0.11 8.03
N ASP A 335 -11.40 -0.04 8.18
CA ASP A 335 -12.21 -1.18 8.64
C ASP A 335 -12.59 -2.14 7.50
N ASN A 336 -12.32 -1.79 6.23
CA ASN A 336 -12.74 -2.56 5.05
C ASN A 336 -11.61 -2.85 4.08
N LEU A 337 -10.40 -3.05 4.59
CA LEU A 337 -9.22 -3.37 3.80
C LEU A 337 -9.46 -4.51 2.82
N LEU A 338 -8.91 -4.37 1.63
CA LEU A 338 -8.79 -5.43 0.63
C LEU A 338 -7.60 -6.31 1.02
N THR A 339 -7.86 -7.58 1.25
CA THR A 339 -6.86 -8.56 1.71
C THR A 339 -6.86 -9.72 0.75
N ASN A 340 -5.68 -10.22 0.39
CA ASN A 340 -5.55 -11.45 -0.39
C ASN A 340 -6.01 -12.64 0.46
N ASP A 341 -7.24 -13.10 0.24
CA ASP A 341 -7.90 -14.09 1.08
C ASP A 341 -8.10 -15.41 0.32
N SER A 342 -7.64 -16.52 0.90
CA SER A 342 -7.77 -17.85 0.31
C SER A 342 -9.20 -18.36 0.20
N ASP A 343 -10.13 -17.74 0.92
CA ASP A 343 -11.54 -18.12 0.95
C ASP A 343 -12.31 -17.50 -0.22
N ASN A 344 -11.67 -16.57 -0.94
CA ASN A 344 -12.24 -15.89 -2.07
C ASN A 344 -12.29 -16.82 -3.31
N PRO A 345 -13.47 -17.00 -3.93
CA PRO A 345 -13.59 -17.80 -5.14
C PRO A 345 -12.61 -17.36 -6.22
N TYR A 346 -11.88 -18.32 -6.77
CA TYR A 346 -10.90 -18.11 -7.84
C TYR A 346 -9.74 -17.17 -7.48
N GLY A 347 -9.55 -16.84 -6.20
CA GLY A 347 -8.57 -15.85 -5.73
C GLY A 347 -9.02 -14.39 -5.89
N ILE A 348 -10.26 -14.12 -6.28
CA ILE A 348 -10.74 -12.76 -6.55
C ILE A 348 -11.04 -12.01 -5.26
N ASP A 349 -10.31 -10.94 -4.96
CA ASP A 349 -10.44 -10.17 -3.72
C ASP A 349 -11.39 -8.97 -3.83
N PHE A 350 -11.52 -8.42 -5.04
CA PHE A 350 -12.49 -7.39 -5.35
C PHE A 350 -12.88 -7.45 -6.82
N ILE A 351 -13.97 -6.78 -7.17
CA ILE A 351 -14.54 -6.75 -8.52
C ILE A 351 -14.72 -5.29 -8.90
N VAL A 352 -14.31 -4.94 -10.11
CA VAL A 352 -14.56 -3.63 -10.70
C VAL A 352 -15.59 -3.80 -11.82
N TYR A 353 -16.56 -2.90 -11.85
CA TYR A 353 -17.62 -2.85 -12.85
C TYR A 353 -17.45 -1.61 -13.70
N GLY A 354 -17.38 -1.82 -15.01
CA GLY A 354 -17.35 -0.75 -16.00
C GLY A 354 -18.66 -0.64 -16.77
N ASN A 355 -18.57 -0.35 -18.06
CA ASN A 355 -19.70 -0.26 -18.99
C ASN A 355 -19.45 -1.07 -20.27
N ALA A 356 -18.54 -2.06 -20.21
CA ALA A 356 -18.29 -2.99 -21.29
C ALA A 356 -19.54 -3.78 -21.70
N PHE A 357 -19.70 -3.99 -23.00
CA PHE A 357 -20.72 -4.84 -23.60
C PHE A 357 -20.16 -5.55 -24.83
N ASN A 358 -20.96 -6.44 -25.42
CA ASN A 358 -20.48 -7.25 -26.54
C ASN A 358 -20.02 -6.37 -27.72
N GLY A 359 -18.76 -6.52 -28.11
CA GLY A 359 -18.12 -5.72 -29.17
C GLY A 359 -17.61 -4.35 -28.73
N ASN A 360 -17.75 -3.98 -27.45
CA ASN A 360 -17.20 -2.75 -26.89
C ASN A 360 -16.63 -3.01 -25.49
N SER A 361 -15.32 -3.19 -25.38
CA SER A 361 -14.62 -3.18 -24.10
C SER A 361 -13.38 -2.31 -24.19
N GLU A 362 -13.14 -1.59 -23.12
CA GLU A 362 -12.19 -0.48 -23.04
C GLU A 362 -11.34 -0.71 -21.78
N PRO A 363 -10.45 -1.71 -21.80
CA PRO A 363 -9.75 -2.18 -20.61
C PRO A 363 -8.92 -1.09 -19.93
N GLY A 364 -9.23 -0.83 -18.66
CA GLY A 364 -8.49 0.09 -17.80
C GLY A 364 -7.57 -0.61 -16.79
N CYS A 365 -6.47 0.04 -16.44
CA CYS A 365 -5.48 -0.42 -15.49
C CYS A 365 -5.90 -0.16 -14.03
N ILE A 366 -5.30 -0.91 -13.11
CA ILE A 366 -5.60 -0.84 -11.68
C ILE A 366 -4.30 -0.76 -10.88
N GLN A 367 -4.30 0.13 -9.89
CA GLN A 367 -3.29 0.22 -8.85
C GLN A 367 -3.94 0.11 -7.46
N VAL A 368 -3.20 -0.44 -6.51
CA VAL A 368 -3.61 -0.55 -5.11
C VAL A 368 -2.60 0.11 -4.18
N SER A 369 -3.07 0.68 -3.08
CA SER A 369 -2.23 1.31 -2.07
C SER A 369 -2.77 1.11 -0.66
N ARG A 370 -1.85 0.99 0.29
CA ARG A 370 -2.15 1.01 1.73
C ARG A 370 -2.33 2.43 2.25
N ASP A 371 -1.53 3.36 1.75
CA ASP A 371 -1.20 4.62 2.41
C ASP A 371 -1.38 5.85 1.49
N LYS A 372 -1.83 5.66 0.24
CA LYS A 372 -1.95 6.67 -0.85
C LYS A 372 -0.63 7.18 -1.43
N ASN A 373 0.50 6.78 -0.86
CA ASN A 373 1.81 7.25 -1.27
C ASN A 373 2.52 6.17 -2.08
N THR A 374 2.51 4.94 -1.57
CA THR A 374 3.11 3.79 -2.24
C THR A 374 2.04 3.06 -3.03
N TRP A 375 2.17 3.06 -4.35
CA TRP A 375 1.23 2.42 -5.28
C TRP A 375 1.84 1.17 -5.91
N TYR A 376 1.01 0.16 -6.13
CA TYR A 376 1.39 -1.09 -6.77
C TYR A 376 0.44 -1.39 -7.92
N ASP A 377 0.96 -1.80 -9.07
CA ASP A 377 0.13 -2.17 -10.21
C ASP A 377 -0.48 -3.56 -10.00
N ILE A 378 -1.68 -3.77 -10.54
CA ILE A 378 -2.20 -5.10 -10.80
C ILE A 378 -1.67 -5.55 -12.17
N ALA A 379 -0.85 -6.60 -12.19
CA ALA A 379 -0.34 -7.16 -13.42
C ALA A 379 -1.42 -8.00 -14.10
N GLY A 380 -2.19 -7.38 -15.00
CA GLY A 380 -3.14 -8.07 -15.88
C GLY A 380 -2.48 -8.95 -16.95
N SER A 381 -3.30 -9.55 -17.81
CA SER A 381 -2.84 -10.49 -18.85
C SER A 381 -1.79 -9.91 -19.81
N LEU A 382 -1.88 -8.60 -20.12
CA LEU A 382 -1.00 -7.90 -21.06
C LEU A 382 0.23 -7.26 -20.39
N HIS A 383 0.33 -7.27 -19.06
CA HIS A 383 1.32 -6.47 -18.33
C HIS A 383 2.79 -6.78 -18.68
N TYR A 384 3.08 -7.99 -19.17
CA TYR A 384 4.43 -8.44 -19.54
C TYR A 384 4.64 -8.62 -21.04
N GLU A 385 3.73 -8.07 -21.84
CA GLU A 385 3.81 -8.05 -23.29
C GLU A 385 4.77 -6.97 -23.78
N SER A 386 5.36 -7.16 -24.96
CA SER A 386 6.39 -6.26 -25.49
C SER A 386 5.85 -4.87 -25.86
N ASP A 387 4.55 -4.75 -26.06
CA ASP A 387 3.85 -3.50 -26.35
C ASP A 387 3.40 -2.77 -25.08
N THR A 388 3.43 -3.44 -23.91
CA THR A 388 3.17 -2.80 -22.63
C THR A 388 4.42 -2.11 -22.11
N GLN A 389 4.30 -0.82 -21.77
CA GLN A 389 5.37 -0.02 -21.18
C GLN A 389 4.96 0.43 -19.78
N LEU A 390 5.78 0.05 -18.79
CA LEU A 390 5.55 0.39 -17.39
C LEU A 390 6.12 1.77 -17.06
N ASP A 391 5.52 2.47 -16.10
CA ASP A 391 5.98 3.77 -15.61
C ASP A 391 6.20 4.77 -16.76
N ARG A 392 5.11 5.09 -17.46
CA ARG A 392 5.05 6.06 -18.55
C ARG A 392 4.21 7.25 -18.13
N THR A 393 4.46 8.38 -18.77
CA THR A 393 3.74 9.64 -18.56
C THR A 393 3.30 10.27 -19.86
N ALA A 394 2.16 10.97 -19.83
CA ALA A 394 1.70 11.84 -20.91
C ALA A 394 1.28 13.19 -20.32
N THR A 395 1.70 14.27 -20.98
CA THR A 395 1.37 15.66 -20.64
C THR A 395 0.48 16.24 -21.71
N TYR A 396 -0.74 16.61 -21.33
CA TYR A 396 -1.73 17.25 -22.20
C TYR A 396 -1.67 18.76 -22.01
N THR A 397 -1.82 19.51 -23.08
CA THR A 397 -1.85 20.99 -23.04
C THR A 397 -3.23 21.48 -23.45
N ASN A 398 -3.81 22.38 -22.65
CA ASN A 398 -5.08 23.02 -22.93
C ASN A 398 -4.98 23.84 -24.24
N PRO A 399 -5.70 23.46 -25.31
CA PRO A 399 -5.66 24.21 -26.57
C PRO A 399 -6.40 25.55 -26.47
N THR A 400 -7.25 25.73 -25.44
CA THR A 400 -8.06 26.94 -25.22
C THR A 400 -7.94 27.46 -23.78
N PRO A 401 -6.76 27.99 -23.37
CA PRO A 401 -6.53 28.50 -22.01
C PRO A 401 -7.56 29.51 -21.51
N ASP A 402 -8.16 30.30 -22.40
CA ASP A 402 -9.19 31.30 -22.05
C ASP A 402 -10.45 30.65 -21.47
N ASP A 403 -10.75 29.38 -21.79
CA ASP A 403 -11.91 28.67 -21.21
C ASP A 403 -11.76 28.50 -19.68
N ASN A 404 -10.52 28.46 -19.17
CA ASN A 404 -10.24 28.37 -17.73
C ASN A 404 -10.57 29.67 -16.97
N ALA A 405 -10.81 30.79 -17.66
CA ALA A 405 -11.28 32.03 -17.01
C ALA A 405 -12.70 31.87 -16.43
N ASN A 406 -13.51 30.94 -16.95
CA ASN A 406 -14.82 30.62 -16.41
C ASN A 406 -14.74 29.49 -15.38
N THR A 407 -14.81 29.85 -14.11
CA THR A 407 -14.76 28.92 -12.98
C THR A 407 -16.14 28.39 -12.57
N THR A 408 -17.18 28.63 -13.36
CA THR A 408 -18.54 28.16 -13.06
C THR A 408 -18.68 26.69 -13.42
N PRO A 409 -19.14 25.81 -12.51
CA PRO A 409 -19.41 24.42 -12.85
C PRO A 409 -20.43 24.29 -13.99
N GLY A 410 -20.19 23.35 -14.90
CA GLY A 410 -21.03 23.15 -16.08
C GLY A 410 -20.53 23.87 -17.32
N VAL A 411 -19.38 24.54 -17.26
CA VAL A 411 -18.76 25.15 -18.43
C VAL A 411 -18.36 24.06 -19.43
N LEU A 412 -18.85 24.16 -20.67
CA LEU A 412 -18.52 23.21 -21.74
C LEU A 412 -17.15 23.51 -22.37
N GLY A 413 -16.77 24.79 -22.43
CA GLY A 413 -15.58 25.25 -23.16
C GLY A 413 -15.69 25.07 -24.67
N THR A 414 -14.55 25.21 -25.34
CA THR A 414 -14.43 25.24 -26.79
C THR A 414 -13.88 23.91 -27.32
N ARG A 415 -14.57 23.29 -28.29
CA ARG A 415 -14.12 22.04 -28.91
C ARG A 415 -12.91 22.25 -29.81
N VAL A 416 -11.75 21.78 -29.35
CA VAL A 416 -10.50 21.75 -30.12
C VAL A 416 -9.73 20.48 -29.74
N ASP A 417 -9.08 19.88 -30.73
CA ASP A 417 -8.18 18.74 -30.54
C ASP A 417 -7.09 19.07 -29.50
N VAL A 418 -6.80 18.13 -28.59
CA VAL A 418 -5.94 18.39 -27.43
C VAL A 418 -4.54 17.82 -27.67
N PRO A 419 -3.50 18.66 -27.81
CA PRO A 419 -2.13 18.18 -28.03
C PRO A 419 -1.52 17.57 -26.77
N PHE A 420 -0.65 16.57 -26.96
CA PHE A 420 0.11 15.97 -25.86
C PHE A 420 1.55 15.61 -26.24
N THR A 421 2.40 15.52 -25.24
CA THR A 421 3.75 14.90 -25.28
C THR A 421 3.80 13.74 -24.31
N SER A 422 4.67 12.75 -24.53
CA SER A 422 4.76 11.59 -23.63
C SER A 422 6.16 10.98 -23.54
N THR A 423 6.37 10.17 -22.51
CA THR A 423 7.57 9.31 -22.35
C THR A 423 7.39 7.91 -22.94
N ILE A 424 6.25 7.64 -23.60
CA ILE A 424 5.95 6.36 -24.25
C ILE A 424 6.85 6.22 -25.48
N ALA A 425 7.68 5.17 -25.50
CA ALA A 425 8.53 4.89 -26.64
C ALA A 425 7.67 4.62 -27.88
N GLY A 426 7.95 5.33 -28.97
CA GLY A 426 7.15 5.28 -30.21
C GLY A 426 5.95 6.22 -30.27
N LEU A 427 5.59 6.90 -29.16
CA LEU A 427 4.48 7.86 -29.09
C LEU A 427 4.87 9.12 -28.30
N THR A 428 5.96 9.78 -28.67
CA THR A 428 6.51 10.90 -27.89
C THR A 428 5.67 12.18 -27.95
N ALA A 429 4.79 12.31 -28.94
CA ALA A 429 3.82 13.38 -29.07
C ALA A 429 2.62 12.94 -29.91
N GLY A 430 1.50 13.62 -29.75
CA GLY A 430 0.28 13.35 -30.49
C GLY A 430 -0.82 14.34 -30.17
N THR A 431 -2.04 13.95 -30.49
CA THR A 431 -3.22 14.77 -30.27
C THR A 431 -4.40 13.83 -29.96
N VAL A 432 -5.21 14.19 -28.98
CA VAL A 432 -6.51 13.57 -28.74
C VAL A 432 -7.51 14.24 -29.68
N VAL A 433 -8.02 13.51 -30.65
CA VAL A 433 -8.83 14.04 -31.75
C VAL A 433 -10.29 14.16 -31.32
N THR A 434 -10.86 15.36 -31.46
CA THR A 434 -12.28 15.59 -31.20
C THR A 434 -13.16 14.99 -32.28
N ASN A 435 -14.41 14.68 -31.93
CA ASN A 435 -15.39 14.14 -32.86
C ASN A 435 -16.57 15.11 -33.09
N GLY A 436 -17.42 14.77 -34.05
CA GLY A 436 -18.59 15.58 -34.39
C GLY A 436 -19.79 15.42 -33.45
N TRP A 437 -19.79 14.39 -32.60
CA TRP A 437 -20.90 14.02 -31.71
C TRP A 437 -20.92 14.84 -30.42
N HIS A 438 -19.73 15.20 -29.94
CA HIS A 438 -19.52 15.93 -28.70
C HIS A 438 -19.07 17.36 -29.04
N ASN A 439 -19.75 18.38 -28.51
CA ASN A 439 -19.50 19.80 -28.84
C ASN A 439 -19.12 20.62 -27.60
N HIS A 440 -17.98 20.29 -27.01
CA HIS A 440 -17.40 20.90 -25.81
C HIS A 440 -15.87 20.70 -25.84
N SER A 441 -15.14 21.33 -24.91
CA SER A 441 -13.70 21.12 -24.76
C SER A 441 -13.41 19.72 -24.24
N PHE A 442 -12.56 18.96 -24.92
CA PHE A 442 -12.12 17.65 -24.42
C PHE A 442 -11.11 17.79 -23.28
N PHE A 443 -10.55 18.97 -23.02
CA PHE A 443 -9.58 19.19 -21.95
C PHE A 443 -10.29 19.45 -20.60
N PRO A 444 -9.83 18.88 -19.46
CA PRO A 444 -10.43 19.12 -18.15
C PRO A 444 -10.35 20.60 -17.73
N LEU A 445 -11.48 21.27 -17.53
CA LEU A 445 -11.54 22.70 -17.18
C LEU A 445 -11.54 22.96 -15.66
N ILE A 446 -10.95 24.09 -15.26
CA ILE A 446 -10.87 24.53 -13.84
C ILE A 446 -12.24 24.48 -13.14
N GLY A 447 -13.26 25.08 -13.76
CA GLY A 447 -14.61 25.17 -13.18
C GLY A 447 -15.28 23.82 -12.89
N ASN A 448 -14.83 22.75 -13.56
CA ASN A 448 -15.47 21.43 -13.47
C ASN A 448 -14.72 20.45 -12.57
N TYR A 449 -13.38 20.50 -12.55
CA TYR A 449 -12.54 19.45 -11.94
C TYR A 449 -11.62 19.93 -10.82
N PHE A 450 -11.19 21.19 -10.83
CA PHE A 450 -10.13 21.68 -9.94
C PHE A 450 -10.63 22.54 -8.78
N LEU A 451 -11.94 22.73 -8.67
CA LEU A 451 -12.57 23.53 -7.63
C LEU A 451 -13.49 22.70 -6.74
N PRO A 452 -13.64 23.06 -5.45
CA PRO A 452 -14.66 22.48 -4.59
C PRO A 452 -16.06 22.63 -5.20
N ARG A 453 -16.89 21.59 -5.06
CA ARG A 453 -18.23 21.57 -5.64
C ARG A 453 -19.22 20.84 -4.74
N ASN A 454 -20.45 21.36 -4.65
CA ASN A 454 -21.53 20.77 -3.87
C ASN A 454 -21.15 20.49 -2.39
N GLY A 455 -20.33 21.36 -1.79
CA GLY A 455 -19.84 21.18 -0.42
C GLY A 455 -18.73 20.13 -0.26
N ASN A 456 -18.23 19.54 -1.36
CA ASN A 456 -17.11 18.61 -1.36
C ASN A 456 -15.81 19.32 -1.77
N PRO A 457 -14.64 18.89 -1.24
CA PRO A 457 -13.34 19.40 -1.71
C PRO A 457 -13.12 19.05 -3.19
N SER A 458 -12.15 19.69 -3.83
CA SER A 458 -11.77 19.29 -5.19
C SER A 458 -11.32 17.83 -5.19
N MET A 459 -11.73 17.12 -6.24
CA MET A 459 -11.54 15.68 -6.38
C MET A 459 -10.33 15.36 -7.26
N ASP A 460 -9.69 16.36 -7.88
CA ASP A 460 -8.53 16.15 -8.72
C ASP A 460 -7.35 15.57 -7.92
N LYS A 461 -7.00 16.14 -6.75
CA LYS A 461 -5.86 15.67 -5.92
C LYS A 461 -4.52 15.66 -6.68
N ASP A 462 -4.34 16.57 -7.62
CA ASP A 462 -3.11 16.71 -8.42
C ASP A 462 -1.85 17.04 -7.59
N TRP A 463 -2.05 17.51 -6.35
CA TRP A 463 -1.02 17.83 -5.37
C TRP A 463 -0.71 16.69 -4.39
N GLU A 464 -1.52 15.63 -4.35
CA GLU A 464 -1.39 14.53 -3.39
C GLU A 464 -0.68 13.31 -3.99
N PHE A 465 -0.80 13.09 -5.29
CA PHE A 465 -0.37 11.84 -5.93
C PHE A 465 0.76 12.05 -6.94
N ASP A 466 1.79 11.22 -6.88
CA ASP A 466 2.93 11.28 -7.80
C ASP A 466 2.60 10.92 -9.26
N PHE A 467 1.45 10.27 -9.49
CA PHE A 467 1.01 9.86 -10.83
C PHE A 467 0.25 10.96 -11.58
N VAL A 468 0.07 12.14 -11.00
CA VAL A 468 -0.58 13.29 -11.65
C VAL A 468 0.11 14.58 -11.24
N ALA A 469 0.21 15.52 -12.16
CA ALA A 469 0.68 16.87 -11.86
C ALA A 469 0.09 17.87 -12.85
N ALA A 470 -0.60 18.90 -12.37
CA ALA A 470 -1.05 20.01 -13.21
C ALA A 470 -0.25 21.29 -12.94
N SER A 471 -0.04 22.11 -13.97
CA SER A 471 0.55 23.45 -13.80
C SER A 471 -0.31 24.32 -12.90
N ALA A 472 0.27 25.40 -12.36
CA ALA A 472 -0.46 26.31 -11.47
C ALA A 472 -1.73 26.91 -12.12
N ASP A 473 -1.67 27.17 -13.42
CA ASP A 473 -2.78 27.67 -14.25
C ASP A 473 -3.68 26.56 -14.84
N LYS A 474 -3.39 25.29 -14.52
CA LYS A 474 -4.08 24.08 -15.02
C LYS A 474 -4.15 23.98 -16.55
N ASN A 475 -3.30 24.70 -17.28
CA ASN A 475 -3.21 24.59 -18.74
C ASN A 475 -2.37 23.40 -19.20
N THR A 476 -1.68 22.74 -18.29
CA THR A 476 -1.00 21.46 -18.57
C THR A 476 -1.29 20.48 -17.47
N ILE A 477 -1.56 19.22 -17.83
CA ILE A 477 -1.76 18.13 -16.88
C ILE A 477 -0.95 16.93 -17.35
N THR A 478 -0.08 16.43 -16.48
CA THR A 478 0.71 15.22 -16.69
C THR A 478 0.09 14.08 -15.90
N TYR A 479 -0.11 12.94 -16.55
CA TYR A 479 -0.58 11.71 -15.91
C TYR A 479 0.46 10.61 -16.10
N GLY A 480 0.52 9.69 -15.15
CA GLY A 480 1.43 8.55 -15.13
C GLY A 480 0.73 7.21 -14.92
N GLY A 481 1.31 6.14 -15.46
CA GLY A 481 0.81 4.78 -15.30
C GLY A 481 1.41 3.77 -16.27
N VAL A 482 0.79 2.60 -16.37
CA VAL A 482 1.11 1.55 -17.35
C VAL A 482 0.45 1.86 -18.68
N TYR A 483 1.24 1.91 -19.77
CA TYR A 483 0.75 2.03 -21.13
C TYR A 483 0.57 0.66 -21.78
N LEU A 484 -0.65 0.35 -22.23
CA LEU A 484 -1.00 -0.91 -22.89
C LEU A 484 -1.04 -0.73 -24.42
N GLY A 485 0.13 -0.72 -25.06
CA GLY A 485 0.24 -0.47 -26.51
C GLY A 485 -0.41 -1.53 -27.41
N GLY A 486 -0.73 -2.70 -26.87
CA GLY A 486 -1.37 -3.80 -27.60
C GLY A 486 -2.87 -3.63 -27.83
N ILE A 487 -3.51 -2.67 -27.16
CA ILE A 487 -4.94 -2.37 -27.33
C ILE A 487 -5.09 -1.29 -28.38
N THR A 488 -5.66 -1.67 -29.53
CA THR A 488 -5.74 -0.83 -30.73
C THR A 488 -7.15 -0.63 -31.26
N ASP A 489 -8.12 -1.29 -30.64
CA ASP A 489 -9.51 -1.46 -31.06
C ASP A 489 -10.36 -1.87 -29.85
N ASN A 490 -11.66 -1.62 -29.92
CA ASN A 490 -12.60 -2.05 -28.89
C ASN A 490 -12.88 -3.54 -29.10
N ARG A 491 -12.19 -4.37 -28.33
CA ARG A 491 -12.36 -5.82 -28.36
C ARG A 491 -13.32 -6.22 -27.25
N GLN A 492 -14.20 -7.18 -27.51
CA GLN A 492 -14.77 -7.97 -26.43
C GLN A 492 -13.60 -8.62 -25.66
N GLY A 493 -13.65 -8.67 -24.31
CA GLY A 493 -12.60 -9.03 -23.34
C GLY A 493 -11.88 -10.40 -23.48
N LYS A 494 -11.71 -10.88 -24.71
CA LYS A 494 -10.89 -12.01 -25.08
C LYS A 494 -9.50 -11.79 -24.50
N ASP A 495 -9.17 -12.64 -23.55
CA ASP A 495 -7.85 -12.79 -22.94
C ASP A 495 -7.45 -11.72 -21.90
N THR A 496 -8.38 -10.92 -21.38
CA THR A 496 -8.06 -9.79 -20.48
C THR A 496 -8.54 -9.98 -19.04
N PHE A 497 -7.70 -10.55 -18.17
CA PHE A 497 -7.88 -10.47 -16.71
C PHE A 497 -6.96 -9.40 -16.09
N GLY A 498 -7.33 -8.90 -14.91
CA GLY A 498 -6.55 -7.90 -14.17
C GLY A 498 -6.68 -6.47 -14.68
N TYR A 499 -7.69 -6.21 -15.52
CA TYR A 499 -8.13 -4.91 -16.00
C TYR A 499 -9.62 -4.74 -15.66
N PHE A 500 -10.13 -3.52 -15.64
CA PHE A 500 -11.57 -3.27 -15.52
C PHE A 500 -12.14 -2.78 -16.84
N ASP A 501 -13.48 -2.75 -16.92
CA ASP A 501 -14.20 -2.36 -18.12
C ASP A 501 -13.88 -3.26 -19.33
N SER A 502 -13.65 -4.54 -19.03
CA SER A 502 -13.29 -5.55 -20.02
C SER A 502 -14.44 -6.51 -20.33
N HIS A 503 -15.31 -6.74 -19.33
CA HIS A 503 -16.40 -7.69 -19.40
C HIS A 503 -17.73 -7.09 -18.94
N SER A 504 -18.82 -7.57 -19.56
CA SER A 504 -20.16 -7.11 -19.22
C SER A 504 -20.52 -7.37 -17.76
N ASN A 505 -21.15 -6.38 -17.13
CA ASN A 505 -21.61 -6.48 -15.75
C ASN A 505 -22.73 -7.53 -15.58
N PRO A 506 -22.88 -8.11 -14.38
CA PRO A 506 -24.01 -8.97 -14.04
C PRO A 506 -25.26 -8.12 -13.79
N SER A 507 -26.42 -8.79 -13.70
CA SER A 507 -27.68 -8.16 -13.30
C SER A 507 -28.23 -8.79 -12.02
N GLY A 508 -28.96 -7.99 -11.21
CA GLY A 508 -29.67 -8.50 -10.04
C GLY A 508 -28.73 -9.00 -8.94
N ASP A 509 -29.07 -10.15 -8.35
CA ASP A 509 -28.40 -10.69 -7.16
C ASP A 509 -26.95 -11.14 -7.41
N ASP A 510 -26.47 -11.16 -8.66
CA ASP A 510 -25.11 -11.59 -9.00
C ASP A 510 -24.08 -10.45 -8.95
N ILE A 511 -24.51 -9.22 -8.70
CA ILE A 511 -23.59 -8.10 -8.40
C ILE A 511 -22.82 -8.39 -7.11
N GLY A 512 -21.50 -8.18 -7.14
CA GLY A 512 -20.58 -8.46 -6.03
C GLY A 512 -20.06 -9.91 -5.98
N LYS A 513 -20.58 -10.82 -6.81
CA LYS A 513 -20.15 -12.22 -6.81
C LYS A 513 -19.02 -12.48 -7.81
N PRO A 514 -17.91 -13.11 -7.37
CA PRO A 514 -16.82 -13.44 -8.29
C PRO A 514 -17.22 -14.48 -9.33
N VAL A 515 -16.80 -14.22 -10.56
CA VAL A 515 -16.78 -15.18 -11.68
C VAL A 515 -15.35 -15.63 -11.92
N ASN A 516 -15.16 -16.73 -12.67
CA ASN A 516 -13.83 -17.24 -12.96
C ASN A 516 -13.16 -16.34 -14.02
N PRO A 517 -12.15 -15.51 -13.67
CA PRO A 517 -11.53 -14.55 -14.59
C PRO A 517 -10.60 -15.21 -15.61
N TYR A 518 -10.33 -16.51 -15.47
CA TYR A 518 -9.38 -17.26 -16.29
C TYR A 518 -10.03 -17.93 -17.49
N LEU A 519 -11.33 -17.70 -17.70
CA LEU A 519 -12.06 -18.13 -18.88
C LEU A 519 -11.89 -17.09 -19.99
N LEU A 520 -11.78 -17.54 -21.24
CA LEU A 520 -11.61 -16.66 -22.41
C LEU A 520 -12.80 -15.70 -22.61
N GLU A 521 -13.98 -16.09 -22.15
CA GLU A 521 -15.20 -15.31 -22.22
C GLU A 521 -15.95 -15.50 -20.90
N HIS A 522 -16.24 -14.39 -20.21
CA HIS A 522 -17.13 -14.38 -19.08
C HIS A 522 -17.90 -13.05 -18.99
N GLY A 523 -19.09 -13.11 -18.41
CA GLY A 523 -19.78 -11.93 -17.89
C GLY A 523 -19.64 -11.89 -16.37
N GLY A 524 -20.20 -10.86 -15.73
CA GLY A 524 -20.14 -10.72 -14.28
C GLY A 524 -19.13 -9.69 -13.77
N GLY A 525 -18.65 -8.82 -14.66
CA GLY A 525 -17.63 -7.80 -14.38
C GLY A 525 -16.23 -8.37 -14.23
N ASP A 526 -15.33 -7.54 -13.73
CA ASP A 526 -13.89 -7.81 -13.75
C ASP A 526 -13.35 -8.12 -12.35
N GLY A 527 -13.16 -9.41 -12.08
CA GLY A 527 -12.59 -9.90 -10.84
C GLY A 527 -11.08 -9.67 -10.78
N ILE A 528 -10.62 -9.10 -9.66
CA ILE A 528 -9.22 -8.78 -9.40
C ILE A 528 -8.67 -9.61 -8.24
N ASP A 529 -7.59 -10.35 -8.50
CA ASP A 529 -6.82 -11.12 -7.52
C ASP A 529 -5.58 -10.31 -7.10
N LEU A 530 -5.43 -10.03 -5.80
CA LEU A 530 -4.29 -9.28 -5.27
C LEU A 530 -2.97 -10.04 -5.39
N ALA A 531 -2.97 -11.36 -5.64
CA ALA A 531 -1.75 -12.09 -6.00
C ALA A 531 -1.11 -11.63 -7.32
N TRP A 532 -1.82 -10.81 -8.11
CA TRP A 532 -1.27 -10.14 -9.30
C TRP A 532 -0.56 -8.82 -8.99
N THR A 533 -0.48 -8.41 -7.72
CA THR A 533 0.12 -7.14 -7.34
C THR A 533 1.63 -7.12 -7.58
N VAL A 534 2.13 -6.07 -8.24
CA VAL A 534 3.54 -5.86 -8.57
C VAL A 534 3.99 -4.44 -8.25
N TYR A 535 5.30 -4.22 -8.09
CA TYR A 535 5.84 -2.87 -7.94
C TYR A 535 5.54 -2.03 -9.19
N SER A 536 5.03 -0.81 -9.00
CA SER A 536 4.68 0.11 -10.09
C SER A 536 5.84 0.97 -10.58
N THR A 537 6.86 1.19 -9.72
CA THR A 537 8.01 2.06 -10.01
C THR A 537 9.31 1.50 -9.43
N GLY A 538 10.43 2.13 -9.78
CA GLY A 538 11.74 1.85 -9.20
C GLY A 538 12.40 0.54 -9.68
N PRO A 539 13.46 0.07 -8.99
CA PRO A 539 14.30 -1.05 -9.47
C PRO A 539 13.60 -2.42 -9.46
N ASN A 540 12.44 -2.51 -8.81
CA ASN A 540 11.63 -3.73 -8.73
C ASN A 540 10.38 -3.67 -9.61
N ILE A 541 10.19 -2.63 -10.41
CA ILE A 541 9.05 -2.47 -11.29
C ILE A 541 8.68 -3.75 -12.04
N GLY A 542 7.39 -4.09 -12.03
CA GLY A 542 6.83 -5.30 -12.65
C GLY A 542 7.11 -6.61 -11.91
N LYS A 543 7.89 -6.62 -10.81
CA LYS A 543 8.09 -7.83 -9.99
C LYS A 543 6.97 -7.98 -8.96
N PRO A 544 6.56 -9.22 -8.61
CA PRO A 544 5.58 -9.44 -7.55
C PRO A 544 6.03 -8.82 -6.22
N VAL A 545 5.07 -8.26 -5.50
CA VAL A 545 5.30 -7.74 -4.14
C VAL A 545 5.52 -8.88 -3.14
N SER A 546 6.05 -8.56 -1.97
CA SER A 546 6.26 -9.55 -0.91
C SER A 546 4.93 -9.99 -0.28
N GLN A 547 4.90 -11.18 0.32
CA GLN A 547 3.74 -11.64 1.09
C GLN A 547 3.42 -10.71 2.27
N GLU A 548 4.42 -10.00 2.82
CA GLU A 548 4.21 -9.00 3.87
C GLU A 548 3.36 -7.83 3.37
N ILE A 549 3.63 -7.33 2.16
CA ILE A 549 2.84 -6.27 1.52
C ILE A 549 1.41 -6.76 1.26
N LEU A 550 1.24 -7.98 0.73
CA LEU A 550 -0.09 -8.56 0.49
C LEU A 550 -0.88 -8.75 1.79
N ASN A 551 -0.23 -9.22 2.85
CA ASN A 551 -0.87 -9.48 4.15
C ASN A 551 -1.22 -8.20 4.90
N ALA A 552 -0.55 -7.07 4.63
CA ALA A 552 -0.89 -5.78 5.22
C ALA A 552 -2.25 -5.25 4.71
N GLY A 553 -2.69 -5.73 3.54
CA GLY A 553 -3.92 -5.33 2.88
C GLY A 553 -3.88 -3.90 2.31
N PHE A 554 -4.77 -3.62 1.38
CA PHE A 554 -4.85 -2.34 0.67
C PHE A 554 -6.13 -1.60 1.04
N ARG A 555 -6.05 -0.28 1.11
CA ARG A 555 -7.18 0.60 1.44
C ARG A 555 -7.68 1.36 0.22
N TYR A 556 -6.77 1.72 -0.68
CA TYR A 556 -7.06 2.54 -1.83
C TYR A 556 -6.92 1.74 -3.11
N VAL A 557 -7.86 1.94 -4.03
CA VAL A 557 -7.79 1.41 -5.39
C VAL A 557 -7.85 2.59 -6.35
N ARG A 558 -6.84 2.73 -7.20
CA ARG A 558 -6.85 3.64 -8.34
C ARG A 558 -7.21 2.80 -9.57
N VAL A 559 -8.24 3.22 -10.29
CA VAL A 559 -8.57 2.72 -11.62
C VAL A 559 -8.27 3.83 -12.63
N TYR A 560 -7.61 3.51 -13.74
CA TYR A 560 -7.15 4.52 -14.69
C TYR A 560 -7.03 3.98 -16.11
N ASN A 561 -7.03 4.87 -17.10
CA ASN A 561 -6.83 4.45 -18.48
C ASN A 561 -5.35 4.16 -18.80
N GLY A 562 -5.05 2.96 -19.30
CA GLY A 562 -3.73 2.57 -19.78
C GLY A 562 -3.54 2.73 -21.30
N VAL A 563 -4.55 3.20 -22.02
CA VAL A 563 -4.59 3.25 -23.49
C VAL A 563 -4.47 4.69 -23.99
N ALA A 564 -3.69 4.88 -25.05
CA ALA A 564 -3.52 6.16 -25.75
C ALA A 564 -3.92 5.97 -27.22
N LYS A 565 -5.23 5.86 -27.48
CA LYS A 565 -5.75 5.54 -28.81
C LYS A 565 -7.10 6.20 -29.12
N ASP A 566 -7.18 6.85 -30.29
CA ASP A 566 -8.43 7.26 -30.92
C ASP A 566 -8.95 6.21 -31.92
N LEU A 567 -10.27 6.02 -31.94
CA LEU A 567 -11.06 5.19 -32.85
C LEU A 567 -12.13 6.03 -33.58
N PRO A 568 -11.75 6.82 -34.60
CA PRO A 568 -12.71 7.57 -35.40
C PRO A 568 -13.76 6.66 -36.06
N PRO A 569 -15.03 7.11 -36.19
CA PRO A 569 -15.52 8.45 -35.85
C PRO A 569 -15.99 8.60 -34.39
N PHE A 570 -15.77 7.60 -33.53
CA PHE A 570 -16.38 7.54 -32.20
C PHE A 570 -15.64 8.40 -31.18
N GLY A 571 -14.33 8.33 -31.09
CA GLY A 571 -13.55 9.07 -30.09
C GLY A 571 -12.40 8.22 -29.57
N GLU A 572 -11.89 8.54 -28.39
CA GLU A 572 -10.86 7.77 -27.70
C GLU A 572 -11.37 6.44 -27.14
N ILE A 573 -10.45 5.49 -26.92
CA ILE A 573 -10.68 4.36 -26.02
C ILE A 573 -10.60 4.90 -24.59
N SER A 574 -11.73 4.89 -23.87
CA SER A 574 -11.85 5.43 -22.51
C SER A 574 -12.56 4.41 -21.60
N PRO A 575 -11.85 3.74 -20.67
CA PRO A 575 -12.50 2.95 -19.65
C PRO A 575 -13.47 3.79 -18.83
N GLU A 576 -14.53 3.13 -18.39
CA GLU A 576 -15.58 3.70 -17.57
C GLU A 576 -15.70 2.95 -16.24
N LEU A 577 -15.91 3.68 -15.14
CA LEU A 577 -16.16 3.10 -13.82
C LEU A 577 -17.62 3.27 -13.43
N CYS A 578 -18.29 2.15 -13.17
CA CYS A 578 -19.67 2.08 -12.68
C CYS A 578 -19.80 1.52 -11.26
N GLY A 579 -18.80 0.79 -10.75
CA GLY A 579 -18.85 0.25 -9.40
C GLY A 579 -17.61 -0.53 -9.00
N ILE A 580 -17.42 -0.71 -7.69
CA ILE A 580 -16.37 -1.56 -7.15
C ILE A 580 -16.83 -2.25 -5.87
N PHE A 581 -16.60 -3.55 -5.79
CA PHE A 581 -17.11 -4.39 -4.71
C PHE A 581 -15.98 -5.21 -4.12
N LYS A 582 -15.94 -5.34 -2.80
CA LYS A 582 -15.15 -6.41 -2.18
C LYS A 582 -15.80 -7.74 -2.57
N ALA A 583 -15.00 -8.74 -2.87
CA ALA A 583 -15.51 -10.03 -3.32
C ALA A 583 -16.27 -10.77 -2.21
N ASP A 584 -17.39 -11.39 -2.58
CA ASP A 584 -18.15 -12.26 -1.69
C ASP A 584 -17.43 -13.59 -1.43
N LYS A 585 -17.30 -13.97 -0.16
CA LYS A 585 -16.67 -15.24 0.30
C LYS A 585 -17.53 -16.49 0.11
N THR A 586 -18.43 -16.51 -0.87
CA THR A 586 -19.46 -17.56 -1.01
C THR A 586 -18.91 -18.90 -1.54
N GLY A 587 -17.60 -19.05 -1.74
CA GLY A 587 -16.94 -20.27 -2.23
C GLY A 587 -16.44 -21.23 -1.16
N GLY A 588 -16.20 -20.74 0.07
CA GLY A 588 -15.51 -21.47 1.13
C GLY A 588 -14.05 -21.80 0.80
N LEU A 589 -13.28 -22.22 1.82
CA LEU A 589 -11.89 -22.68 1.66
C LEU A 589 -11.82 -23.86 0.68
N GLN A 590 -11.16 -23.63 -0.45
CA GLN A 590 -10.85 -24.67 -1.44
C GLN A 590 -9.34 -24.68 -1.70
N ALA A 591 -8.80 -25.86 -2.01
CA ALA A 591 -7.38 -26.01 -2.25
C ALA A 591 -6.93 -25.17 -3.45
N THR A 592 -5.71 -24.61 -3.36
CA THR A 592 -5.05 -23.99 -4.50
C THR A 592 -4.84 -25.03 -5.61
N THR A 593 -5.06 -24.62 -6.86
CA THR A 593 -4.77 -25.45 -8.03
C THR A 593 -3.32 -25.96 -8.00
N ALA A 594 -3.12 -27.22 -8.38
CA ALA A 594 -1.80 -27.84 -8.43
C ALA A 594 -0.86 -27.15 -9.43
N ALA A 595 0.45 -27.19 -9.15
CA ALA A 595 1.47 -26.58 -10.00
C ALA A 595 1.51 -27.24 -11.39
N PRO A 596 1.62 -26.46 -12.49
CA PRO A 596 1.89 -27.00 -13.82
C PRO A 596 3.35 -27.45 -13.94
N THR A 597 3.63 -28.29 -14.94
CA THR A 597 5.01 -28.53 -15.39
C THR A 597 5.44 -27.37 -16.27
N VAL A 598 6.50 -26.66 -15.90
CA VAL A 598 7.03 -25.52 -16.67
C VAL A 598 8.36 -25.90 -17.31
N THR A 599 8.52 -25.62 -18.60
CA THR A 599 9.79 -25.77 -19.33
C THR A 599 10.22 -24.45 -19.97
N VAL A 600 11.52 -24.20 -19.96
CA VAL A 600 12.17 -23.03 -20.59
C VAL A 600 13.29 -23.55 -21.48
N ALA A 601 13.22 -23.24 -22.78
CA ALA A 601 14.14 -23.79 -23.79
C ALA A 601 14.27 -25.33 -23.70
N GLY A 602 13.16 -26.02 -23.42
CA GLY A 602 13.11 -27.49 -23.27
C GLY A 602 13.53 -28.04 -21.90
N ASN A 603 14.04 -27.20 -20.98
CA ASN A 603 14.45 -27.63 -19.65
C ASN A 603 13.36 -27.37 -18.61
N THR A 604 13.05 -28.35 -17.76
CA THR A 604 12.09 -28.18 -16.67
C THR A 604 12.59 -27.19 -15.63
N VAL A 605 11.74 -26.24 -15.23
CA VAL A 605 12.02 -25.23 -14.22
C VAL A 605 11.04 -25.37 -13.06
N THR A 606 11.57 -25.46 -11.84
CA THR A 606 10.76 -25.42 -10.62
C THR A 606 10.65 -23.98 -10.13
N LEU A 607 9.44 -23.44 -10.14
CA LEU A 607 9.18 -22.06 -9.71
C LEU A 607 9.00 -21.95 -8.20
N ASN A 608 9.68 -20.98 -7.60
CA ASN A 608 9.63 -20.73 -6.16
C ASN A 608 8.34 -19.97 -5.81
N PRO A 609 7.59 -20.41 -4.78
CA PRO A 609 6.41 -19.69 -4.30
C PRO A 609 6.68 -18.35 -3.62
N GLN A 610 7.92 -18.05 -3.21
CA GLN A 610 8.26 -16.89 -2.37
C GLN A 610 9.16 -15.87 -3.07
N SER A 611 9.61 -16.12 -4.29
CA SER A 611 10.49 -15.20 -5.01
C SER A 611 10.40 -15.37 -6.52
N THR A 612 10.83 -14.33 -7.26
CA THR A 612 11.00 -14.42 -8.71
C THR A 612 12.26 -15.23 -9.02
N ASN A 613 12.11 -16.38 -9.68
CA ASN A 613 13.24 -17.17 -10.15
C ASN A 613 13.99 -16.43 -11.25
N ALA A 614 15.32 -16.35 -11.18
CA ALA A 614 16.13 -15.93 -12.32
C ALA A 614 16.50 -17.17 -13.16
N VAL A 615 16.17 -17.16 -14.44
CA VAL A 615 16.46 -18.25 -15.39
C VAL A 615 17.35 -17.70 -16.49
N THR A 616 18.58 -18.19 -16.56
CA THR A 616 19.51 -17.83 -17.63
C THR A 616 19.15 -18.60 -18.90
N VAL A 617 19.07 -17.89 -20.02
CA VAL A 617 18.72 -18.44 -21.33
C VAL A 617 19.67 -17.89 -22.40
N PRO A 618 19.85 -18.57 -23.55
CA PRO A 618 20.57 -17.98 -24.68
C PRO A 618 19.85 -16.74 -25.21
N ALA A 619 20.60 -15.76 -25.73
CA ALA A 619 20.02 -14.73 -26.59
C ALA A 619 19.38 -15.34 -27.85
N GLY A 620 18.33 -14.70 -28.35
CA GLY A 620 17.51 -15.17 -29.47
C GLY A 620 16.14 -15.68 -29.03
N GLU A 621 15.63 -16.67 -29.77
CA GLU A 621 14.31 -17.25 -29.55
C GLU A 621 14.31 -18.21 -28.36
N VAL A 622 13.45 -17.94 -27.37
CA VAL A 622 13.29 -18.75 -26.15
C VAL A 622 11.83 -19.14 -25.99
N ASN A 623 11.56 -20.44 -26.03
CA ASN A 623 10.22 -20.99 -25.80
C ASN A 623 10.01 -21.31 -24.33
N VAL A 624 8.90 -20.81 -23.78
CA VAL A 624 8.40 -21.16 -22.45
C VAL A 624 7.08 -21.91 -22.61
N THR A 625 6.97 -23.07 -21.98
CA THR A 625 5.75 -23.89 -22.00
C THR A 625 5.33 -24.22 -20.58
N ALA A 626 4.03 -24.13 -20.31
CA ALA A 626 3.42 -24.64 -19.09
C ALA A 626 2.36 -25.70 -19.44
N VAL A 627 2.36 -26.84 -18.74
CA VAL A 627 1.47 -27.97 -19.01
C VAL A 627 0.78 -28.43 -17.72
N SER A 628 -0.54 -28.54 -17.76
CA SER A 628 -1.38 -29.05 -16.68
C SER A 628 -2.71 -29.57 -17.23
N ASN A 629 -2.85 -30.88 -17.38
CA ASN A 629 -4.03 -31.51 -17.99
C ASN A 629 -5.31 -31.23 -17.19
N GLY A 630 -6.39 -30.89 -17.90
CA GLY A 630 -7.70 -30.54 -17.33
C GLY A 630 -7.82 -29.11 -16.81
N ASN A 631 -6.77 -28.30 -16.94
CA ASN A 631 -6.70 -26.95 -16.35
C ASN A 631 -6.51 -25.88 -17.43
N LYS A 632 -6.95 -24.66 -17.13
CA LYS A 632 -6.56 -23.45 -17.87
C LYS A 632 -5.16 -23.04 -17.44
N VAL A 633 -4.28 -22.80 -18.40
CA VAL A 633 -2.89 -22.44 -18.16
C VAL A 633 -2.57 -21.18 -18.95
N SER A 634 -1.74 -20.30 -18.37
CA SER A 634 -1.20 -19.14 -19.06
C SER A 634 0.31 -19.01 -18.93
N VAL A 635 0.93 -18.49 -20.00
CA VAL A 635 2.29 -17.96 -20.03
C VAL A 635 2.20 -16.52 -20.54
N ASN A 636 2.26 -15.54 -19.63
CA ASN A 636 1.84 -14.15 -19.89
C ASN A 636 0.45 -14.10 -20.55
N SER A 637 0.31 -13.46 -21.73
CA SER A 637 -0.96 -13.40 -22.46
C SER A 637 -1.33 -14.68 -23.23
N ALA A 638 -0.44 -15.67 -23.35
CA ALA A 638 -0.77 -16.92 -24.03
C ALA A 638 -1.58 -17.80 -23.07
N ILE A 639 -2.89 -17.92 -23.30
CA ILE A 639 -3.84 -18.67 -22.46
C ILE A 639 -4.43 -19.85 -23.25
N ALA A 640 -4.44 -21.04 -22.67
CA ALA A 640 -4.97 -22.24 -23.32
C ALA A 640 -5.41 -23.33 -22.33
N ASP A 641 -6.19 -24.29 -22.83
CA ASP A 641 -6.48 -25.53 -22.11
C ASP A 641 -5.30 -26.49 -22.16
N ASN A 642 -5.00 -27.10 -21.01
CA ASN A 642 -3.97 -28.14 -20.82
C ASN A 642 -2.52 -27.68 -21.01
N SER A 643 -2.23 -26.81 -21.99
CA SER A 643 -0.89 -26.31 -22.24
C SER A 643 -0.90 -24.95 -22.90
N ALA A 644 -0.14 -24.02 -22.33
CA ALA A 644 0.17 -22.73 -22.94
C ALA A 644 1.65 -22.66 -23.28
N ASN A 645 1.96 -22.06 -24.43
CA ASN A 645 3.32 -21.83 -24.90
C ASN A 645 3.46 -20.38 -25.36
N LYS A 646 4.61 -19.78 -25.06
CA LYS A 646 4.97 -18.46 -25.55
C LYS A 646 6.44 -18.40 -25.92
N THR A 647 6.69 -17.78 -27.08
CA THR A 647 8.02 -17.53 -27.61
C THR A 647 8.44 -16.10 -27.27
N PHE A 648 9.65 -15.95 -26.75
CA PHE A 648 10.27 -14.66 -26.45
C PHE A 648 11.51 -14.48 -27.33
N ASN A 649 11.67 -13.30 -27.92
CA ASN A 649 12.87 -12.93 -28.66
C ASN A 649 13.67 -11.95 -27.82
N LEU A 650 14.83 -12.40 -27.30
CA LEU A 650 15.61 -11.66 -26.31
C LEU A 650 16.99 -11.30 -26.85
N ALA A 651 17.37 -10.02 -26.79
CA ALA A 651 18.74 -9.59 -27.03
C ALA A 651 19.66 -9.98 -25.85
N SER A 652 20.97 -10.13 -26.09
CA SER A 652 21.93 -10.39 -25.01
C SER A 652 21.84 -9.31 -23.92
N GLY A 653 21.80 -9.73 -22.65
CA GLY A 653 21.60 -8.87 -21.49
C GLY A 653 20.15 -8.46 -21.22
N GLN A 654 19.20 -8.75 -22.13
CA GLN A 654 17.79 -8.44 -21.94
C GLN A 654 17.18 -9.30 -20.82
N LYS A 655 16.33 -8.66 -20.01
CA LYS A 655 15.54 -9.32 -18.96
C LYS A 655 14.08 -9.33 -19.36
N GLN A 656 13.40 -10.44 -19.16
CA GLN A 656 11.97 -10.59 -19.46
C GLN A 656 11.25 -11.25 -18.29
N MET A 657 10.20 -10.61 -17.78
CA MET A 657 9.33 -11.23 -16.79
C MET A 657 8.36 -12.20 -17.46
N VAL A 658 8.17 -13.35 -16.83
CA VAL A 658 7.22 -14.38 -17.25
C VAL A 658 6.36 -14.77 -16.06
N ARG A 659 5.04 -14.63 -16.23
CA ARG A 659 4.03 -15.10 -15.29
C ARG A 659 3.43 -16.41 -15.79
N ILE A 660 3.33 -17.36 -14.88
CA ILE A 660 2.64 -18.63 -15.08
C ILE A 660 1.40 -18.62 -14.19
N ILE A 661 0.22 -18.82 -14.80
CA ILE A 661 -1.02 -19.09 -14.06
C ILE A 661 -1.53 -20.47 -14.44
N CYS A 662 -1.97 -21.26 -13.47
CA CYS A 662 -2.69 -22.50 -13.71
C CYS A 662 -3.94 -22.53 -12.82
N LYS A 663 -5.09 -22.80 -13.44
CA LYS A 663 -6.40 -22.78 -12.78
C LYS A 663 -7.24 -23.99 -13.20
N ASP A 664 -7.68 -24.77 -12.22
CA ASP A 664 -8.63 -25.86 -12.42
C ASP A 664 -10.09 -25.36 -12.49
N SER A 665 -11.04 -26.28 -12.69
CA SER A 665 -12.46 -25.94 -12.74
C SER A 665 -13.12 -25.66 -11.38
N SER A 666 -12.38 -25.79 -10.26
CA SER A 666 -12.92 -25.54 -8.91
C SER A 666 -13.04 -24.04 -8.62
N LYS A 667 -13.60 -23.68 -7.46
CA LYS A 667 -13.57 -22.28 -6.98
C LYS A 667 -12.33 -21.96 -6.13
N GLY A 668 -11.36 -22.88 -6.02
CA GLY A 668 -10.11 -22.64 -5.30
C GLY A 668 -9.20 -21.62 -5.98
N GLN A 669 -8.18 -21.19 -5.24
CA GLN A 669 -7.19 -20.23 -5.72
C GLN A 669 -6.38 -20.76 -6.93
N PRO A 670 -5.98 -19.88 -7.86
CA PRO A 670 -5.03 -20.23 -8.91
C PRO A 670 -3.64 -20.56 -8.36
N TYR A 671 -2.87 -21.34 -9.11
CA TYR A 671 -1.42 -21.30 -9.00
C TYR A 671 -0.90 -20.09 -9.78
N VAL A 672 -0.23 -19.13 -9.12
CA VAL A 672 0.37 -17.94 -9.78
C VAL A 672 1.85 -17.86 -9.41
N ARG A 673 2.76 -17.89 -10.39
CA ARG A 673 4.21 -17.76 -10.15
C ARG A 673 4.90 -16.92 -11.22
N TYR A 674 6.07 -16.42 -10.86
CA TYR A 674 6.86 -15.52 -11.69
C TYR A 674 8.30 -16.02 -11.83
N MET A 675 8.87 -15.79 -13.00
CA MET A 675 10.30 -15.90 -13.25
C MET A 675 10.78 -14.73 -14.12
N GLN A 676 12.07 -14.47 -14.08
CA GLN A 676 12.76 -13.52 -14.94
C GLN A 676 13.74 -14.29 -15.82
N LEU A 677 13.50 -14.28 -17.13
CA LEU A 677 14.49 -14.73 -18.10
C LEU A 677 15.61 -13.69 -18.20
N ILE A 678 16.85 -14.15 -18.26
CA ILE A 678 18.04 -13.33 -18.43
C ILE A 678 18.82 -13.90 -19.62
N ALA A 679 18.81 -13.19 -20.73
CA ALA A 679 19.49 -13.62 -21.96
C ALA A 679 21.01 -13.39 -21.86
N GLN A 680 21.80 -14.41 -22.19
CA GLN A 680 23.26 -14.35 -22.31
C GLN A 680 23.69 -14.32 -23.77
#